data_AF-A0A9X4NXT7-F1
#
_entry.id   AF-A0A9X4NXT7-F1
#
_cell.length_a   1.000
_cell.length_b   1.000
_cell.length_c   1.000
_cell.angle_alpha   90.00
_cell.angle_beta   90.00
_cell.angle_gamma   90.00
#
_symmetry.space_group_name_H-M   'P 1'
#
loop_
_entity.id
_entity.type
_entity.pdbx_description
1 polymer ?
#
loop_
_entity_poly.entity_id
_entity_poly.type
_entity_poly.pdbx_seq_one_letter_code
_entity_poly.pdbx_strand_id
1 'polypeptide(L)'
;MNAIFEEAIHRLLDNAPLADFCDWFAPTMAADAQATHPVGPEDVAGALRYQHHVARQLWGHMPVPSNRWRARGVPKLERNAPCHCGSGRKYKQCCAEFEHMPLPLEPETLLVLALDTAGPQWLTGEKLRQVPAQALGYAALNWNDAGLADKTVAVIGPLFADPKGLDARHEVALDALVDAMLRLAQDRPRRELLDRMAKHPDKALATAARCRLVSVLADQGEMEQAWKLFHETSRFNPNDPQLWPLELTLLLVDERQDEARLRAPLLAARARQAGLDDLASELVRMAEEGMGAVHDAMHAAVDDETDLEWIALADATPEAPDTEALRALYRVDRHDIEQDGKTITAVSMRPAKKLAGLNQRWRRRFQVGKPDMTWLDGDVELLLEALPEALSFLQKAPSGWLSAEVLDDLLMAAFTLCDMDPPTPVLKAARRVADHALGVLRAIVGEGQFHWAEADNRPLLRCLAVAVELARMARDDARMAELMRLGLAFNPHDNHGWRWRLAPLLIEQGLHQAALDLMDQYPQDMPPSEHMRAVALFGLGQRKEAEAVLRAAHHSHPVYLNTLLPETMDAPADEPGPGIRVGGAMAAWYHRVEWRPMWVRSGALAWARALKLPEPPPPKPPKTRKPAKPVAARKTASSGPLGMKALSSAFGEKEEKRLKKTCSNYPRLHGLLQAVAWTPNVLMPSTWLAQAMDLHDRMPNSRTEATATKALNDALGVTSQLYNSINQGVLDHLGDPKPPLDDLLAVVCPSDEAVFAWAAGFMQGCELALATWARAGHKVMGSTGPFGRLRALAARATVLDEQGRVLQDDGRPLLQTLDAPTPPPLLLAMSLAELWPVVVASRRAMGG
;
A
#
# COMPACT_ATOMS: atom_id res chain seq x y z
N MET A 1 -17.05 2.70 -6.92
CA MET A 1 -18.44 3.22 -7.03
C MET A 1 -18.44 4.34 -8.06
N ASN A 2 -19.43 4.42 -8.96
CA ASN A 2 -19.48 5.48 -9.99
C ASN A 2 -19.55 6.87 -9.30
N ALA A 3 -18.70 7.83 -9.70
CA ALA A 3 -18.62 9.17 -9.09
C ALA A 3 -19.97 9.90 -9.06
N ILE A 4 -20.85 9.64 -10.04
CA ILE A 4 -22.21 10.21 -10.09
C ILE A 4 -23.06 9.69 -8.93
N PHE A 5 -22.92 8.42 -8.57
CA PHE A 5 -23.71 7.80 -7.50
C PHE A 5 -23.27 8.30 -6.12
N GLU A 6 -21.98 8.52 -5.90
CA GLU A 6 -21.45 9.12 -4.66
C GLU A 6 -21.94 10.56 -4.49
N GLU A 7 -21.88 11.38 -5.54
CA GLU A 7 -22.44 12.73 -5.55
C GLU A 7 -23.96 12.72 -5.28
N ALA A 8 -24.67 11.71 -5.79
CA ALA A 8 -26.10 11.55 -5.53
C ALA A 8 -26.37 11.34 -4.04
N ILE A 9 -25.57 10.48 -3.37
CA ILE A 9 -25.68 10.25 -1.93
C ILE A 9 -25.36 11.54 -1.17
N HIS A 10 -24.27 12.25 -1.50
CA HIS A 10 -23.91 13.52 -0.86
C HIS A 10 -25.06 14.54 -0.88
N ARG A 11 -25.68 14.75 -2.04
CA ARG A 11 -26.84 15.65 -2.17
C ARG A 11 -28.00 15.23 -1.28
N LEU A 12 -28.28 13.94 -1.18
CA LEU A 12 -29.34 13.42 -0.33
C LEU A 12 -29.04 13.60 1.16
N LEU A 13 -27.79 13.42 1.58
CA LEU A 13 -27.33 13.64 2.95
C LEU A 13 -27.41 15.12 3.34
N ASP A 14 -27.14 16.03 2.40
CA ASP A 14 -27.31 17.48 2.54
C ASP A 14 -28.76 17.94 2.36
N ASN A 15 -29.69 16.99 2.34
CA ASN A 15 -31.13 17.22 2.36
C ASN A 15 -31.67 17.95 1.12
N ALA A 16 -31.13 17.63 -0.07
CA ALA A 16 -31.63 18.13 -1.35
C ALA A 16 -33.15 17.92 -1.49
N PRO A 17 -33.91 18.94 -1.92
CA PRO A 17 -35.33 18.78 -2.26
C PRO A 17 -35.54 17.74 -3.36
N LEU A 18 -36.67 17.04 -3.32
CA LEU A 18 -36.97 15.96 -4.28
C LEU A 18 -36.94 16.43 -5.74
N ALA A 19 -37.46 17.64 -6.00
CA ALA A 19 -37.49 18.21 -7.34
C ALA A 19 -36.07 18.46 -7.85
N ASP A 20 -35.28 19.24 -7.11
CA ASP A 20 -33.89 19.58 -7.43
C ASP A 20 -33.02 18.32 -7.62
N PHE A 21 -33.22 17.30 -6.77
CA PHE A 21 -32.51 16.03 -6.90
C PHE A 21 -32.88 15.30 -8.19
N CYS A 22 -34.18 15.23 -8.53
CA CYS A 22 -34.64 14.59 -9.75
C CYS A 22 -34.19 15.32 -11.02
N ASP A 23 -34.20 16.66 -10.99
CA ASP A 23 -33.81 17.51 -12.11
C ASP A 23 -32.32 17.44 -12.42
N TRP A 24 -31.51 17.06 -11.43
CA TRP A 24 -30.09 16.78 -11.60
C TRP A 24 -29.82 15.31 -11.97
N PHE A 25 -30.31 14.35 -11.16
CA PHE A 25 -29.94 12.94 -11.27
C PHE A 25 -30.37 12.31 -12.61
N ALA A 26 -31.61 12.55 -13.02
CA ALA A 26 -32.17 11.91 -14.20
C ALA A 26 -31.44 12.25 -15.51
N PRO A 27 -31.16 13.54 -15.84
CA PRO A 27 -30.39 13.87 -17.03
C PRO A 27 -28.93 13.44 -16.94
N THR A 28 -28.30 13.52 -15.76
CA THR A 28 -26.91 13.09 -15.57
C THR A 28 -26.75 11.59 -15.83
N MET A 29 -27.60 10.75 -15.25
CA MET A 29 -27.56 9.30 -15.46
C MET A 29 -27.94 8.90 -16.89
N ALA A 30 -28.89 9.60 -17.51
CA ALA A 30 -29.25 9.32 -18.90
C ALA A 30 -28.13 9.69 -19.88
N ALA A 31 -27.41 10.78 -19.63
CA ALA A 31 -26.26 11.18 -20.43
C ALA A 31 -25.10 10.18 -20.30
N ASP A 32 -24.82 9.70 -19.08
CA ASP A 32 -23.82 8.67 -18.81
C ASP A 32 -24.14 7.36 -19.54
N ALA A 33 -25.39 6.89 -19.44
CA ALA A 33 -25.86 5.69 -20.13
C ALA A 33 -25.81 5.84 -21.67
N GLN A 34 -26.14 7.00 -22.22
CA GLN A 34 -26.06 7.26 -23.67
C GLN A 34 -24.62 7.28 -24.18
N ALA A 35 -23.68 7.76 -23.36
CA ALA A 35 -22.26 7.78 -23.70
C ALA A 35 -21.66 6.36 -23.75
N THR A 36 -22.13 5.45 -22.90
CA THR A 36 -21.71 4.04 -22.87
C THR A 36 -22.44 3.17 -23.89
N HIS A 37 -23.75 3.38 -24.08
CA HIS A 37 -24.58 2.61 -25.01
C HIS A 37 -25.50 3.53 -25.82
N PRO A 38 -25.11 3.93 -27.05
CA PRO A 38 -25.91 4.83 -27.87
C PRO A 38 -27.23 4.18 -28.31
N VAL A 39 -28.36 4.73 -27.88
CA VAL A 39 -29.72 4.31 -28.31
C VAL A 39 -30.45 5.41 -29.08
N GLY A 40 -31.58 5.06 -29.71
CA GLY A 40 -32.37 5.98 -30.52
C GLY A 40 -33.16 7.03 -29.69
N PRO A 41 -33.70 8.08 -30.32
CA PRO A 41 -34.33 9.21 -29.61
C PRO A 41 -35.56 8.83 -28.75
N GLU A 42 -36.34 7.83 -29.17
CA GLU A 42 -37.49 7.34 -28.38
C GLU A 42 -37.03 6.59 -27.13
N ASP A 43 -35.90 5.87 -27.22
CA ASP A 43 -35.29 5.15 -26.10
C ASP A 43 -34.69 6.13 -25.08
N VAL A 44 -34.17 7.28 -25.52
CA VAL A 44 -33.66 8.34 -24.63
C VAL A 44 -34.77 8.92 -23.76
N ALA A 45 -35.96 9.19 -24.33
CA ALA A 45 -37.09 9.67 -23.55
C ALA A 45 -37.60 8.61 -22.56
N GLY A 46 -37.58 7.33 -22.95
CA GLY A 46 -37.85 6.21 -22.05
C GLY A 46 -36.86 6.14 -20.89
N ALA A 47 -35.57 6.20 -21.19
CA ALA A 47 -34.47 6.17 -20.22
C ALA A 47 -34.56 7.33 -19.22
N LEU A 48 -34.80 8.57 -19.67
CA LEU A 48 -34.97 9.73 -18.78
C LEU A 48 -36.12 9.52 -17.77
N ARG A 49 -37.27 9.02 -18.23
CA ARG A 49 -38.40 8.73 -17.33
C ARG A 49 -38.07 7.64 -16.32
N TYR A 50 -37.32 6.62 -16.74
CA TYR A 50 -36.83 5.57 -15.86
C TYR A 50 -35.85 6.12 -14.82
N GLN A 51 -34.89 6.95 -15.23
CA GLN A 51 -33.94 7.58 -14.30
C GLN A 51 -34.64 8.54 -13.32
N HIS A 52 -35.69 9.24 -13.74
CA HIS A 52 -36.55 10.01 -12.83
C HIS A 52 -37.26 9.11 -11.79
N HIS A 53 -37.68 7.91 -12.17
CA HIS A 53 -38.24 6.95 -11.23
C HIS A 53 -37.18 6.49 -10.23
N VAL A 54 -36.00 6.09 -10.71
CA VAL A 54 -34.86 5.71 -9.86
C VAL A 54 -34.48 6.84 -8.89
N ALA A 55 -34.40 8.09 -9.37
CA ALA A 55 -34.13 9.25 -8.52
C ALA A 55 -35.13 9.40 -7.37
N ARG A 56 -36.43 9.21 -7.64
CA ARG A 56 -37.47 9.26 -6.61
C ARG A 56 -37.35 8.12 -5.61
N GLN A 57 -37.07 6.91 -6.10
CA GLN A 57 -36.86 5.75 -5.22
C GLN A 57 -35.64 5.98 -4.32
N LEU A 58 -34.50 6.40 -4.89
CA LEU A 58 -33.29 6.68 -4.15
C LEU A 58 -33.52 7.79 -3.10
N TRP A 59 -34.15 8.91 -3.49
CA TRP A 59 -34.46 10.01 -2.57
C TRP A 59 -35.35 9.59 -1.38
N GLY A 60 -36.35 8.73 -1.65
CA GLY A 60 -37.33 8.29 -0.65
C GLY A 60 -36.80 7.18 0.27
N HIS A 61 -35.99 6.26 -0.27
CA HIS A 61 -35.48 5.10 0.45
C HIS A 61 -34.12 5.34 1.12
N MET A 62 -33.31 6.29 0.63
CA MET A 62 -32.01 6.62 1.22
C MET A 62 -32.16 7.07 2.68
N PRO A 63 -31.54 6.38 3.64
CA PRO A 63 -31.46 6.83 5.02
C PRO A 63 -30.64 8.11 5.14
N VAL A 64 -31.15 9.12 5.85
CA VAL A 64 -30.47 10.42 5.95
C VAL A 64 -30.37 10.94 7.38
N PRO A 65 -29.33 11.72 7.73
CA PRO A 65 -29.14 12.26 9.07
C PRO A 65 -30.30 13.13 9.55
N SER A 66 -30.88 13.95 8.65
CA SER A 66 -32.02 14.83 8.96
C SER A 66 -33.28 14.06 9.40
N ASN A 67 -33.36 12.77 9.07
CA ASN A 67 -34.44 11.87 9.46
C ASN A 67 -33.95 10.71 10.35
N ARG A 68 -32.92 10.95 11.17
CA ARG A 68 -32.33 9.97 12.12
C ARG A 68 -31.97 8.64 11.44
N TRP A 69 -31.36 8.71 10.26
CA TRP A 69 -30.95 7.55 9.46
C TRP A 69 -32.10 6.61 9.12
N ARG A 70 -33.27 7.18 8.83
CA ARG A 70 -34.43 6.46 8.31
C ARG A 70 -34.81 6.99 6.93
N ALA A 71 -35.36 6.11 6.11
CA ALA A 71 -35.98 6.47 4.85
C ALA A 71 -37.07 7.54 5.04
N ARG A 72 -37.14 8.51 4.12
CA ARG A 72 -38.17 9.57 4.12
C ARG A 72 -39.53 9.04 3.65
N GLY A 73 -39.51 8.01 2.83
CA GLY A 73 -40.67 7.53 2.06
C GLY A 73 -40.84 8.30 0.76
N VAL A 74 -41.31 7.61 -0.28
CA VAL A 74 -41.59 8.21 -1.59
C VAL A 74 -42.96 8.92 -1.54
N PRO A 75 -43.07 10.22 -1.88
CA PRO A 75 -44.36 10.91 -1.90
C PRO A 75 -45.33 10.24 -2.89
N LYS A 76 -46.53 9.89 -2.41
CA LYS A 76 -47.59 9.29 -3.22
C LYS A 76 -48.08 10.28 -4.28
N LEU A 77 -48.33 9.77 -5.49
CA LEU A 77 -48.88 10.53 -6.60
C LEU A 77 -50.28 10.03 -6.93
N GLU A 78 -51.22 10.97 -7.06
CA GLU A 78 -52.57 10.65 -7.49
C GLU A 78 -52.59 10.26 -8.98
N ARG A 79 -53.39 9.25 -9.34
CA ARG A 79 -53.41 8.67 -10.70
C ARG A 79 -53.63 9.71 -11.82
N ASN A 80 -54.38 10.77 -11.54
CA ASN A 80 -54.71 11.82 -12.52
C ASN A 80 -53.87 13.10 -12.36
N ALA A 81 -52.92 13.16 -11.42
CA ALA A 81 -52.03 14.31 -11.25
C ALA A 81 -51.07 14.46 -12.46
N PRO A 82 -50.54 15.68 -12.71
CA PRO A 82 -49.44 15.87 -13.66
C PRO A 82 -48.26 14.95 -13.34
N CYS A 83 -47.65 14.35 -14.37
CA CYS A 83 -46.52 13.46 -14.19
C CYS A 83 -45.27 14.22 -13.72
N HIS A 84 -44.53 13.64 -12.78
CA HIS A 84 -43.34 14.24 -12.17
C HIS A 84 -42.13 14.34 -13.12
N CYS A 85 -42.15 13.68 -14.29
CA CYS A 85 -41.05 13.74 -15.26
C CYS A 85 -41.12 14.96 -16.19
N GLY A 86 -41.98 15.94 -15.89
CA GLY A 86 -42.14 17.16 -16.70
C GLY A 86 -42.90 16.98 -18.03
N SER A 87 -43.45 15.80 -18.33
CA SER A 87 -44.11 15.52 -19.63
C SER A 87 -45.47 16.21 -19.83
N GLY A 88 -46.05 16.79 -18.79
CA GLY A 88 -47.40 17.37 -18.81
C GLY A 88 -48.56 16.38 -18.91
N ARG A 89 -48.28 15.07 -19.09
CA ARG A 89 -49.31 14.00 -19.14
C ARG A 89 -49.80 13.63 -17.74
N LYS A 90 -50.95 12.95 -17.64
CA LYS A 90 -51.41 12.33 -16.38
C LYS A 90 -50.45 11.21 -15.97
N TYR A 91 -50.14 11.10 -14.67
CA TYR A 91 -49.21 10.08 -14.15
C TYR A 91 -49.54 8.66 -14.63
N LYS A 92 -50.82 8.25 -14.56
CA LYS A 92 -51.28 6.92 -15.03
C LYS A 92 -51.05 6.62 -16.53
N GLN A 93 -50.75 7.63 -17.33
CA GLN A 93 -50.50 7.54 -18.78
C GLN A 93 -49.02 7.84 -19.12
N CYS A 94 -48.15 7.88 -18.11
CA CYS A 94 -46.73 8.19 -18.25
C CYS A 94 -45.93 7.29 -17.28
N CYS A 95 -45.23 7.84 -16.29
CA CYS A 95 -44.32 7.09 -15.41
C CYS A 95 -44.97 6.03 -14.50
N ALA A 96 -46.30 5.86 -14.49
CA ALA A 96 -46.95 4.81 -13.68
C ALA A 96 -46.53 3.39 -14.09
N GLU A 97 -46.04 3.18 -15.31
CA GLU A 97 -45.50 1.88 -15.74
C GLU A 97 -44.31 1.39 -14.91
N PHE A 98 -43.58 2.30 -14.25
CA PHE A 98 -42.43 1.97 -13.39
C PHE A 98 -42.81 1.80 -11.92
N GLU A 99 -44.06 2.04 -11.52
CA GLU A 99 -44.50 2.04 -10.12
C GLU A 99 -44.19 0.72 -9.39
N HIS A 100 -44.19 -0.40 -10.12
CA HIS A 100 -43.92 -1.74 -9.59
C HIS A 100 -42.43 -2.12 -9.60
N MET A 101 -41.53 -1.24 -10.06
CA MET A 101 -40.10 -1.52 -10.11
C MET A 101 -39.41 -0.92 -8.87
N PRO A 102 -39.09 -1.73 -7.85
CA PRO A 102 -38.39 -1.23 -6.67
C PRO A 102 -36.93 -0.90 -7.01
N LEU A 103 -36.27 -0.16 -6.11
CA LEU A 103 -34.82 -0.04 -6.14
C LEU A 103 -34.22 -1.42 -5.83
N PRO A 104 -33.23 -1.92 -6.61
CA PRO A 104 -32.64 -3.24 -6.39
C PRO A 104 -31.57 -3.22 -5.29
N LEU A 105 -31.82 -2.48 -4.20
CA LEU A 105 -30.93 -2.36 -3.05
C LEU A 105 -31.75 -2.50 -1.78
N GLU A 106 -31.31 -3.41 -0.91
CA GLU A 106 -31.91 -3.60 0.40
C GLU A 106 -31.68 -2.36 1.30
N PRO A 107 -32.61 -2.05 2.23
CA PRO A 107 -32.50 -0.90 3.11
C PRO A 107 -31.19 -0.83 3.90
N GLU A 108 -30.68 -1.98 4.34
CA GLU A 108 -29.42 -2.10 5.08
C GLU A 108 -28.22 -1.67 4.23
N THR A 109 -28.19 -2.09 2.96
CA THR A 109 -27.16 -1.69 2.00
C THR A 109 -27.18 -0.18 1.76
N LEU A 110 -28.35 0.42 1.60
CA LEU A 110 -28.49 1.87 1.45
C LEU A 110 -27.97 2.63 2.68
N LEU A 111 -28.21 2.10 3.88
CA LEU A 111 -27.72 2.72 5.11
C LEU A 111 -26.19 2.67 5.19
N VAL A 112 -25.56 1.55 4.83
CA VAL A 112 -24.10 1.43 4.81
C VAL A 112 -23.49 2.41 3.80
N LEU A 113 -24.05 2.48 2.58
CA LEU A 113 -23.64 3.44 1.55
C LEU A 113 -23.78 4.90 2.04
N ALA A 114 -24.88 5.22 2.72
CA ALA A 114 -25.10 6.55 3.30
C ALA A 114 -24.04 6.90 4.36
N LEU A 115 -23.60 5.93 5.16
CA LEU A 115 -22.58 6.12 6.19
C LEU A 115 -21.17 6.24 5.59
N ASP A 116 -20.89 5.52 4.51
CA ASP A 116 -19.61 5.58 3.79
C ASP A 116 -19.35 7.00 3.26
N THR A 117 -20.39 7.61 2.68
CA THR A 117 -20.35 8.96 2.11
C THR A 117 -20.58 10.08 3.16
N ALA A 118 -20.93 9.74 4.40
CA ALA A 118 -21.26 10.73 5.42
C ALA A 118 -20.06 11.56 5.88
N GLY A 119 -20.22 12.88 5.88
CA GLY A 119 -19.22 13.80 6.44
C GLY A 119 -19.03 13.66 7.96
N PRO A 120 -17.86 14.05 8.49
CA PRO A 120 -17.49 13.85 9.91
C PRO A 120 -18.44 14.55 10.90
N GLN A 121 -19.16 15.59 10.47
CA GLN A 121 -20.16 16.29 11.26
C GLN A 121 -21.37 15.43 11.67
N TRP A 122 -21.58 14.28 11.01
CA TRP A 122 -22.67 13.34 11.30
C TRP A 122 -22.22 12.12 12.11
N LEU A 123 -20.92 11.85 12.12
CA LEU A 123 -20.31 10.67 12.73
C LEU A 123 -19.55 10.99 14.02
N THR A 124 -19.97 12.02 14.75
CA THR A 124 -19.31 12.48 15.98
C THR A 124 -20.31 12.78 17.09
N GLY A 125 -19.86 12.62 18.34
CA GLY A 125 -20.62 13.00 19.54
C GLY A 125 -21.99 12.33 19.65
N GLU A 126 -23.02 13.10 20.00
CA GLU A 126 -24.38 12.61 20.19
C GLU A 126 -25.07 12.18 18.89
N LYS A 127 -24.66 12.73 17.73
CA LYS A 127 -25.21 12.35 16.42
C LYS A 127 -24.84 10.92 16.04
N LEU A 128 -23.63 10.47 16.42
CA LEU A 128 -23.20 9.09 16.22
C LEU A 128 -24.13 8.10 16.93
N ARG A 129 -24.65 8.45 18.13
CA ARG A 129 -25.61 7.61 18.88
C ARG A 129 -26.97 7.45 18.18
N GLN A 130 -27.25 8.25 17.15
CA GLN A 130 -28.46 8.13 16.34
C GLN A 130 -28.27 7.16 15.16
N VAL A 131 -27.02 6.78 14.85
CA VAL A 131 -26.72 5.79 13.81
C VAL A 131 -27.08 4.39 14.32
N PRO A 132 -27.78 3.56 13.53
CA PRO A 132 -28.00 2.17 13.88
C PRO A 132 -26.67 1.41 14.08
N ALA A 133 -26.47 0.85 15.27
CA ALA A 133 -25.20 0.26 15.71
C ALA A 133 -24.63 -0.79 14.75
N GLN A 134 -25.49 -1.69 14.25
CA GLN A 134 -25.07 -2.76 13.36
C GLN A 134 -24.60 -2.22 12.00
N ALA A 135 -25.30 -1.23 11.44
CA ALA A 135 -24.92 -0.60 10.18
C ALA A 135 -23.64 0.23 10.31
N LEU A 136 -23.43 0.87 11.45
CA LEU A 136 -22.15 1.53 11.77
C LEU A 136 -21.00 0.53 11.76
N GLY A 137 -21.22 -0.68 12.31
CA GLY A 137 -20.24 -1.77 12.26
C GLY A 137 -19.89 -2.18 10.83
N TYR A 138 -20.89 -2.46 9.99
CA TYR A 138 -20.65 -2.84 8.59
C TYR A 138 -19.97 -1.72 7.77
N ALA A 139 -20.37 -0.46 7.95
CA ALA A 139 -19.68 0.66 7.31
C ALA A 139 -18.21 0.76 7.74
N ALA A 140 -17.91 0.51 9.02
CA ALA A 140 -16.53 0.51 9.50
C ALA A 140 -15.69 -0.68 9.01
N LEU A 141 -16.30 -1.84 8.78
CA LEU A 141 -15.62 -2.93 8.07
C LEU A 141 -15.23 -2.49 6.65
N ASN A 142 -16.16 -1.87 5.90
CA ASN A 142 -15.86 -1.32 4.58
C ASN A 142 -14.76 -0.25 4.62
N TRP A 143 -14.75 0.63 5.63
CA TRP A 143 -13.69 1.63 5.80
C TRP A 143 -12.33 0.96 6.00
N ASN A 144 -12.27 -0.08 6.83
CA ASN A 144 -11.02 -0.81 7.07
C ASN A 144 -10.49 -1.48 5.80
N ASP A 145 -11.37 -2.07 5.00
CA ASP A 145 -11.02 -2.71 3.73
C ASP A 145 -10.57 -1.69 2.68
N ALA A 146 -11.13 -0.48 2.71
CA ALA A 146 -10.69 0.66 1.90
C ALA A 146 -9.41 1.34 2.43
N GLY A 147 -8.74 0.78 3.45
CA GLY A 147 -7.52 1.36 4.04
C GLY A 147 -7.75 2.56 4.95
N LEU A 148 -8.99 2.83 5.34
CA LEU A 148 -9.40 3.96 6.19
C LEU A 148 -9.52 3.56 7.68
N ALA A 149 -8.61 2.73 8.18
CA ALA A 149 -8.63 2.27 9.58
C ALA A 149 -8.57 3.44 10.59
N ASP A 150 -7.87 4.53 10.25
CA ASP A 150 -7.83 5.76 11.06
C ASP A 150 -9.23 6.38 11.23
N LYS A 151 -10.06 6.35 10.18
CA LYS A 151 -11.45 6.83 10.24
C LYS A 151 -12.25 5.98 11.22
N THR A 152 -12.11 4.65 11.15
CA THR A 152 -12.78 3.72 12.08
C THR A 152 -12.42 4.01 13.52
N VAL A 153 -11.11 4.14 13.85
CA VAL A 153 -10.67 4.48 15.21
C VAL A 153 -11.18 5.84 15.65
N ALA A 154 -11.13 6.86 14.79
CA ALA A 154 -11.59 8.21 15.12
C ALA A 154 -13.11 8.30 15.37
N VAL A 155 -13.91 7.57 14.60
CA VAL A 155 -15.38 7.58 14.68
C VAL A 155 -15.88 6.65 15.79
N ILE A 156 -15.44 5.39 15.80
CA ILE A 156 -15.97 4.35 16.68
C ILE A 156 -15.24 4.30 18.03
N GLY A 157 -13.95 4.66 18.09
CA GLY A 157 -13.17 4.65 19.33
C GLY A 157 -13.84 5.42 20.49
N PRO A 158 -14.31 6.67 20.29
CA PRO A 158 -15.03 7.42 21.33
C PRO A 158 -16.31 6.75 21.82
N LEU A 159 -17.01 6.00 20.97
CA LEU A 159 -18.22 5.26 21.34
C LEU A 159 -17.91 4.15 22.35
N PHE A 160 -16.80 3.43 22.16
CA PHE A 160 -16.38 2.37 23.08
C PHE A 160 -15.63 2.87 24.31
N ALA A 161 -15.22 4.15 24.34
CA ALA A 161 -14.65 4.77 25.53
C ALA A 161 -15.70 5.03 26.63
N ASP A 162 -16.97 5.28 26.26
CA ASP A 162 -18.12 5.39 27.17
C ASP A 162 -19.10 4.23 26.93
N PRO A 163 -19.00 3.11 27.67
CA PRO A 163 -19.79 1.91 27.39
C PRO A 163 -21.29 2.07 27.68
N LYS A 164 -21.74 3.24 28.13
CA LYS A 164 -23.16 3.51 28.40
C LYS A 164 -23.98 3.41 27.12
N GLY A 165 -24.93 2.47 27.11
CA GLY A 165 -25.85 2.27 26.00
C GLY A 165 -25.34 1.31 24.93
N LEU A 166 -24.17 0.69 25.13
CA LEU A 166 -23.71 -0.42 24.29
C LEU A 166 -24.46 -1.71 24.66
N ASP A 167 -24.78 -2.48 23.63
CA ASP A 167 -25.47 -3.77 23.70
C ASP A 167 -25.02 -4.68 22.54
N ALA A 168 -25.60 -5.88 22.47
CA ALA A 168 -25.28 -6.87 21.43
C ALA A 168 -25.25 -6.33 19.98
N ARG A 169 -26.00 -5.27 19.65
CA ARG A 169 -26.00 -4.70 18.28
C ARG A 169 -24.71 -3.99 17.91
N HIS A 170 -23.86 -3.70 18.88
CA HIS A 170 -22.56 -3.06 18.70
C HIS A 170 -21.42 -4.07 18.49
N GLU A 171 -21.71 -5.37 18.48
CA GLU A 171 -20.71 -6.43 18.31
C GLU A 171 -19.88 -6.25 17.03
N VAL A 172 -20.52 -6.03 15.89
CA VAL A 172 -19.83 -5.80 14.60
C VAL A 172 -18.96 -4.54 14.65
N ALA A 173 -19.40 -3.50 15.36
CA ALA A 173 -18.63 -2.27 15.52
C ALA A 173 -17.41 -2.46 16.45
N LEU A 174 -17.53 -3.32 17.47
CA LEU A 174 -16.41 -3.71 18.33
C LEU A 174 -15.35 -4.42 17.49
N ASP A 175 -15.77 -5.38 16.68
CA ASP A 175 -14.90 -6.15 15.80
C ASP A 175 -14.18 -5.24 14.79
N ALA A 176 -14.92 -4.37 14.09
CA ALA A 176 -14.34 -3.41 13.16
C ALA A 176 -13.32 -2.47 13.85
N LEU A 177 -13.58 -2.03 15.08
CA LEU A 177 -12.65 -1.21 15.85
C LEU A 177 -11.39 -2.00 16.24
N VAL A 178 -11.53 -3.22 16.73
CA VAL A 178 -10.40 -4.09 17.12
C VAL A 178 -9.52 -4.39 15.91
N ASP A 179 -10.11 -4.66 14.75
CA ASP A 179 -9.41 -4.91 13.50
C ASP A 179 -8.70 -3.63 12.98
N ALA A 180 -9.35 -2.47 13.08
CA ALA A 180 -8.72 -1.18 12.75
C ALA A 180 -7.50 -0.89 13.63
N MET A 181 -7.63 -1.10 14.95
CA MET A 181 -6.53 -0.90 15.89
C MET A 181 -5.38 -1.87 15.66
N LEU A 182 -5.66 -3.11 15.20
CA LEU A 182 -4.63 -4.05 14.78
C LEU A 182 -3.87 -3.53 13.55
N ARG A 183 -4.58 -3.07 12.51
CA ARG A 183 -3.99 -2.52 11.27
C ARG A 183 -3.10 -1.30 11.56
N LEU A 184 -3.47 -0.48 12.54
CA LEU A 184 -2.71 0.69 12.99
C LEU A 184 -1.65 0.36 14.05
N ALA A 185 -1.40 -0.92 14.34
CA ALA A 185 -0.44 -1.40 15.33
C ALA A 185 -0.62 -0.77 16.75
N GLN A 186 -1.87 -0.51 17.14
CA GLN A 186 -2.25 0.02 18.45
C GLN A 186 -2.50 -1.12 19.46
N ASP A 187 -1.48 -1.93 19.73
CA ASP A 187 -1.59 -3.14 20.54
C ASP A 187 -2.07 -2.89 21.98
N ARG A 188 -1.57 -1.85 22.66
CA ARG A 188 -1.96 -1.59 24.05
C ARG A 188 -3.39 -1.09 24.16
N PRO A 189 -3.82 -0.04 23.43
CA PRO A 189 -5.20 0.40 23.49
C PRO A 189 -6.17 -0.70 23.07
N ARG A 190 -5.80 -1.54 22.09
CA ARG A 190 -6.61 -2.68 21.64
C ARG A 190 -6.80 -3.70 22.75
N ARG A 191 -5.72 -4.06 23.45
CA ARG A 191 -5.79 -4.98 24.60
C ARG A 191 -6.62 -4.41 25.74
N GLU A 192 -6.42 -3.14 26.09
CA GLU A 192 -7.20 -2.47 27.14
C GLU A 192 -8.71 -2.44 26.82
N LEU A 193 -9.06 -2.19 25.56
CA LEU A 193 -10.44 -2.25 25.09
C LEU A 193 -11.02 -3.66 25.27
N LEU A 194 -10.32 -4.69 24.80
CA LEU A 194 -10.75 -6.08 24.89
C LEU A 194 -10.90 -6.54 26.36
N ASP A 195 -9.93 -6.25 27.22
CA ASP A 195 -9.99 -6.61 28.64
C ASP A 195 -11.16 -5.94 29.37
N ARG A 196 -11.51 -4.71 28.97
CA ARG A 196 -12.69 -3.99 29.47
C ARG A 196 -13.98 -4.61 28.94
N MET A 197 -14.06 -4.87 27.64
CA MET A 197 -15.27 -5.41 26.99
C MET A 197 -15.54 -6.86 27.39
N ALA A 198 -14.51 -7.67 27.66
CA ALA A 198 -14.65 -9.03 28.19
C ALA A 198 -15.39 -9.10 29.55
N LYS A 199 -15.49 -7.97 30.25
CA LYS A 199 -16.21 -7.82 31.53
C LYS A 199 -17.51 -7.03 31.39
N HIS A 200 -17.94 -6.74 30.15
CA HIS A 200 -19.14 -5.97 29.89
C HIS A 200 -20.40 -6.73 30.39
N PRO A 201 -21.43 -6.02 30.91
CA PRO A 201 -22.66 -6.68 31.37
C PRO A 201 -23.46 -7.35 30.25
N ASP A 202 -23.37 -6.83 29.02
CA ASP A 202 -23.93 -7.49 27.84
C ASP A 202 -23.10 -8.73 27.46
N LYS A 203 -23.76 -9.89 27.40
CA LYS A 203 -23.08 -11.17 27.17
C LYS A 203 -22.52 -11.31 25.76
N ALA A 204 -23.14 -10.73 24.74
CA ALA A 204 -22.67 -10.84 23.36
C ALA A 204 -21.36 -10.05 23.22
N LEU A 205 -21.33 -8.80 23.67
CA LEU A 205 -20.10 -7.99 23.67
C LEU A 205 -18.98 -8.62 24.50
N ALA A 206 -19.31 -9.18 25.67
CA ALA A 206 -18.33 -9.87 26.50
C ALA A 206 -17.83 -11.18 25.87
N THR A 207 -18.66 -11.87 25.08
CA THR A 207 -18.26 -13.08 24.35
C THR A 207 -17.37 -12.71 23.18
N ALA A 208 -17.76 -11.75 22.34
CA ALA A 208 -16.95 -11.27 21.22
C ALA A 208 -15.56 -10.80 21.67
N ALA A 209 -15.47 -9.98 22.71
CA ALA A 209 -14.19 -9.55 23.26
C ALA A 209 -13.32 -10.70 23.79
N ARG A 210 -13.93 -11.72 24.42
CA ARG A 210 -13.22 -12.92 24.88
C ARG A 210 -12.75 -13.78 23.72
N CYS A 211 -13.57 -13.98 22.70
CA CYS A 211 -13.20 -14.69 21.47
C CYS A 211 -11.98 -14.02 20.81
N ARG A 212 -11.98 -12.69 20.70
CA ARG A 212 -10.82 -11.93 20.21
C ARG A 212 -9.57 -12.11 21.10
N LEU A 213 -9.72 -12.13 22.42
CA LEU A 213 -8.62 -12.42 23.35
C LEU A 213 -8.08 -13.85 23.19
N VAL A 214 -8.94 -14.84 22.94
CA VAL A 214 -8.53 -16.22 22.65
C VAL A 214 -7.66 -16.27 21.40
N SER A 215 -8.09 -15.62 20.31
CA SER A 215 -7.28 -15.52 19.09
C SER A 215 -5.95 -14.81 19.35
N VAL A 216 -5.95 -13.70 20.10
CA VAL A 216 -4.72 -12.99 20.49
C VAL A 216 -3.75 -13.90 21.26
N LEU A 217 -4.25 -14.75 22.17
CA LEU A 217 -3.40 -15.69 22.90
C LEU A 217 -2.84 -16.79 21.97
N ALA A 218 -3.66 -17.32 21.06
CA ALA A 218 -3.24 -18.30 20.08
C ALA A 218 -2.14 -17.75 19.15
N ASP A 219 -2.33 -16.53 18.63
CA ASP A 219 -1.36 -15.83 17.77
C ASP A 219 -0.02 -15.58 18.49
N GLN A 220 -0.06 -15.35 19.81
CA GLN A 220 1.12 -15.19 20.64
C GLN A 220 1.84 -16.50 20.98
N GLY A 221 1.27 -17.65 20.60
CA GLY A 221 1.77 -18.98 20.94
C GLY A 221 1.43 -19.45 22.36
N GLU A 222 0.57 -18.74 23.09
CA GLU A 222 0.15 -19.04 24.46
C GLU A 222 -1.04 -20.03 24.46
N MET A 223 -0.85 -21.18 23.81
CA MET A 223 -1.95 -22.10 23.46
C MET A 223 -2.70 -22.66 24.67
N GLU A 224 -1.99 -22.98 25.76
CA GLU A 224 -2.62 -23.42 27.02
C GLU A 224 -3.56 -22.36 27.59
N GLN A 225 -3.15 -21.08 27.55
CA GLN A 225 -3.96 -19.96 28.01
C GLN A 225 -5.14 -19.71 27.08
N ALA A 226 -4.94 -19.82 25.76
CA ALA A 226 -5.99 -19.70 24.75
C ALA A 226 -7.09 -20.74 24.99
N TRP A 227 -6.74 -22.02 25.15
CA TRP A 227 -7.69 -23.10 25.45
C TRP A 227 -8.41 -22.89 26.79
N LYS A 228 -7.69 -22.45 27.82
CA LYS A 228 -8.30 -22.14 29.12
C LYS A 228 -9.35 -21.05 28.99
N LEU A 229 -9.01 -19.93 28.35
CA LEU A 229 -9.94 -18.81 28.15
C LEU A 229 -11.11 -19.21 27.23
N PHE A 230 -10.85 -20.01 26.20
CA PHE A 230 -11.89 -20.56 25.34
C PHE A 230 -12.90 -21.37 26.17
N HIS A 231 -12.45 -22.33 26.97
CA HIS A 231 -13.33 -23.14 27.82
C HIS A 231 -14.10 -22.31 28.87
N GLU A 232 -13.47 -21.29 29.46
CA GLU A 232 -14.15 -20.34 30.34
C GLU A 232 -15.26 -19.58 29.59
N THR A 233 -14.99 -19.16 28.36
CA THR A 233 -15.93 -18.45 27.50
C THR A 233 -17.08 -19.36 27.03
N SER A 234 -16.79 -20.60 26.64
CA SER A 234 -17.83 -21.59 26.30
C SER A 234 -18.73 -21.91 27.49
N ARG A 235 -18.21 -21.92 28.72
CA ARG A 235 -19.08 -22.08 29.92
C ARG A 235 -19.91 -20.82 30.18
N PHE A 236 -19.37 -19.65 29.88
CA PHE A 236 -20.04 -18.36 30.06
C PHE A 236 -21.22 -18.18 29.08
N ASN A 237 -21.06 -18.58 27.81
CA ASN A 237 -22.08 -18.47 26.76
C ASN A 237 -22.03 -19.64 25.75
N PRO A 238 -22.52 -20.85 26.12
CA PRO A 238 -22.23 -22.11 25.39
C PRO A 238 -22.83 -22.25 23.99
N ASN A 239 -23.83 -21.43 23.65
CA ASN A 239 -24.55 -21.52 22.38
C ASN A 239 -24.26 -20.33 21.46
N ASP A 240 -23.24 -19.53 21.78
CA ASP A 240 -22.82 -18.43 20.91
C ASP A 240 -22.19 -18.99 19.62
N PRO A 241 -22.71 -18.63 18.42
CA PRO A 241 -22.18 -19.15 17.16
C PRO A 241 -20.71 -18.82 16.92
N GLN A 242 -20.18 -17.75 17.51
CA GLN A 242 -18.76 -17.36 17.38
C GLN A 242 -17.80 -18.41 17.92
N LEU A 243 -18.23 -19.24 18.86
CA LEU A 243 -17.39 -20.24 19.50
C LEU A 243 -17.09 -21.44 18.60
N TRP A 244 -17.96 -21.75 17.65
CA TRP A 244 -17.82 -22.95 16.82
C TRP A 244 -16.68 -22.86 15.81
N PRO A 245 -16.56 -21.81 14.97
CA PRO A 245 -15.40 -21.66 14.11
C PRO A 245 -14.12 -21.44 14.94
N LEU A 246 -14.21 -20.71 16.07
CA LEU A 246 -13.06 -20.50 16.95
C LEU A 246 -12.50 -21.81 17.53
N GLU A 247 -13.37 -22.76 17.93
CA GLU A 247 -12.92 -24.08 18.41
C GLU A 247 -12.14 -24.85 17.35
N LEU A 248 -12.65 -24.88 16.11
CA LEU A 248 -11.95 -25.53 15.01
C LEU A 248 -10.64 -24.83 14.68
N THR A 249 -10.64 -23.49 14.62
CA THR A 249 -9.42 -22.71 14.40
C THR A 249 -8.37 -23.02 15.46
N LEU A 250 -8.74 -23.07 16.74
CA LEU A 250 -7.81 -23.43 17.81
C LEU A 250 -7.24 -24.84 17.65
N LEU A 251 -8.06 -25.84 17.32
CA LEU A 251 -7.58 -27.21 17.09
C LEU A 251 -6.59 -27.27 15.92
N LEU A 252 -6.89 -26.55 14.84
CA LEU A 252 -6.03 -26.54 13.66
C LEU A 252 -4.71 -25.81 13.91
N VAL A 253 -4.74 -24.69 14.64
CA VAL A 253 -3.53 -23.94 15.05
C VAL A 253 -2.69 -24.74 16.06
N ASP A 254 -3.32 -25.54 16.91
CA ASP A 254 -2.68 -26.45 17.88
C ASP A 254 -2.28 -27.80 17.23
N GLU A 255 -2.30 -27.90 15.89
CA GLU A 255 -1.93 -29.09 15.10
C GLU A 255 -2.74 -30.36 15.43
N ARG A 256 -3.94 -30.21 16.00
CA ARG A 256 -4.85 -31.30 16.41
C ARG A 256 -5.89 -31.61 15.33
N GLN A 257 -5.42 -31.89 14.12
CA GLN A 257 -6.27 -32.07 12.94
C GLN A 257 -7.27 -33.23 13.07
N ASP A 258 -6.86 -34.35 13.65
CA ASP A 258 -7.77 -35.50 13.86
C ASP A 258 -8.92 -35.15 14.81
N GLU A 259 -8.65 -34.35 15.83
CA GLU A 259 -9.68 -33.89 16.76
C GLU A 259 -10.60 -32.85 16.11
N ALA A 260 -10.07 -31.95 15.28
CA ALA A 260 -10.88 -31.05 14.46
C ALA A 260 -11.89 -31.82 13.59
N ARG A 261 -11.45 -32.90 12.93
CA ARG A 261 -12.32 -33.79 12.12
C ARG A 261 -13.41 -34.47 12.94
N LEU A 262 -13.13 -34.84 14.19
CA LEU A 262 -14.12 -35.41 15.10
C LEU A 262 -15.13 -34.36 15.61
N ARG A 263 -14.69 -33.12 15.82
CA ARG A 263 -15.52 -32.03 16.36
C ARG A 263 -16.42 -31.38 15.31
N ALA A 264 -15.95 -31.24 14.07
CA ALA A 264 -16.65 -30.50 13.03
C ALA A 264 -18.10 -30.96 12.77
N PRO A 265 -18.43 -32.26 12.66
CA PRO A 265 -19.82 -32.68 12.44
C PRO A 265 -20.78 -32.25 13.56
N LEU A 266 -20.30 -32.24 14.82
CA LEU A 266 -21.10 -31.83 15.97
C LEU A 266 -21.35 -30.31 15.96
N LEU A 267 -20.34 -29.53 15.59
CA LEU A 267 -20.44 -28.08 15.48
C LEU A 267 -21.31 -27.66 14.29
N ALA A 268 -21.16 -28.32 13.14
CA ALA A 268 -22.00 -28.13 11.98
C ALA A 268 -23.48 -28.45 12.28
N ALA A 269 -23.76 -29.51 13.03
CA ALA A 269 -25.14 -29.81 13.46
C ALA A 269 -25.76 -28.69 14.31
N ARG A 270 -24.98 -28.07 15.20
CA ARG A 270 -25.42 -26.91 15.99
C ARG A 270 -25.66 -25.68 15.10
N ALA A 271 -24.78 -25.42 14.14
CA ALA A 271 -24.94 -24.33 13.19
C ALA A 271 -26.23 -24.46 12.35
N ARG A 272 -26.53 -25.65 11.83
CA ARG A 272 -27.80 -25.91 11.13
C ARG A 272 -29.02 -25.69 12.03
N GLN A 273 -28.96 -26.11 13.30
CA GLN A 273 -30.04 -25.87 14.26
C GLN A 273 -30.26 -24.38 14.54
N ALA A 274 -29.23 -23.55 14.40
CA ALA A 274 -29.31 -22.10 14.51
C ALA A 274 -29.69 -21.39 13.19
N GLY A 275 -29.94 -22.13 12.10
CA GLY A 275 -30.23 -21.58 10.78
C GLY A 275 -29.01 -21.04 10.03
N LEU A 276 -27.81 -21.48 10.40
CA LEU A 276 -26.54 -21.06 9.82
C LEU A 276 -25.95 -22.19 8.95
N ASP A 277 -26.64 -22.52 7.86
CA ASP A 277 -26.25 -23.64 6.97
C ASP A 277 -24.92 -23.40 6.25
N ASP A 278 -24.62 -22.15 5.89
CA ASP A 278 -23.34 -21.77 5.29
C ASP A 278 -22.18 -22.02 6.25
N LEU A 279 -22.31 -21.54 7.50
CA LEU A 279 -21.33 -21.81 8.56
C LEU A 279 -21.18 -23.32 8.81
N ALA A 280 -22.27 -24.08 8.79
CA ALA A 280 -22.20 -25.53 8.99
C ALA A 280 -21.37 -26.23 7.91
N SER A 281 -21.46 -25.76 6.67
CA SER A 281 -20.69 -26.28 5.54
C SER A 281 -19.21 -25.92 5.67
N GLU A 282 -18.93 -24.68 6.05
CA GLU A 282 -17.57 -24.18 6.28
C GLU A 282 -16.84 -24.93 7.40
N LEU A 283 -17.52 -25.22 8.51
CA LEU A 283 -16.92 -25.96 9.64
C LEU A 283 -16.46 -27.37 9.25
N VAL A 284 -17.22 -28.08 8.40
CA VAL A 284 -16.82 -29.42 7.93
C VAL A 284 -15.60 -29.32 7.02
N ARG A 285 -15.63 -28.38 6.08
CA ARG A 285 -14.57 -28.12 5.11
C ARG A 285 -13.24 -27.75 5.79
N MET A 286 -13.30 -26.84 6.78
CA MET A 286 -12.18 -26.47 7.64
C MET A 286 -11.44 -27.66 8.23
N ALA A 287 -12.18 -28.67 8.72
CA ALA A 287 -11.59 -29.80 9.41
C ALA A 287 -11.01 -30.86 8.45
N GLU A 288 -11.63 -31.04 7.28
CA GLU A 288 -11.15 -32.00 6.28
C GLU A 288 -9.89 -31.51 5.58
N GLU A 289 -9.91 -30.25 5.15
CA GLU A 289 -8.95 -29.64 4.24
C GLU A 289 -7.95 -28.69 4.95
N GLY A 290 -8.19 -28.36 6.22
CA GLY A 290 -7.34 -27.48 7.03
C GLY A 290 -7.64 -25.98 6.88
N MET A 291 -6.87 -25.12 7.55
CA MET A 291 -7.08 -23.66 7.53
C MET A 291 -6.94 -23.05 6.13
N GLY A 292 -6.09 -23.64 5.28
CA GLY A 292 -5.86 -23.18 3.90
C GLY A 292 -7.11 -23.29 3.02
N ALA A 293 -8.01 -24.21 3.34
CA ALA A 293 -9.24 -24.39 2.57
C ALA A 293 -10.20 -23.21 2.68
N VAL A 294 -10.41 -22.67 3.89
CA VAL A 294 -11.30 -21.51 4.09
C VAL A 294 -10.89 -20.36 3.19
N HIS A 295 -9.59 -20.10 3.21
CA HIS A 295 -8.94 -19.15 2.34
C HIS A 295 -9.13 -19.54 0.85
N ASP A 296 -8.84 -20.79 0.49
CA ASP A 296 -8.93 -21.27 -0.89
C ASP A 296 -10.33 -21.19 -1.51
N ALA A 297 -11.43 -21.38 -0.77
CA ALA A 297 -12.77 -21.25 -1.36
C ALA A 297 -13.29 -19.82 -1.39
N MET A 298 -12.88 -18.97 -0.44
CA MET A 298 -13.19 -17.54 -0.51
C MET A 298 -12.46 -16.89 -1.68
N HIS A 299 -11.30 -17.44 -2.07
CA HIS A 299 -10.45 -17.03 -3.19
C HIS A 299 -10.48 -18.04 -4.36
N ALA A 300 -11.50 -18.91 -4.47
CA ALA A 300 -11.60 -19.88 -5.56
C ALA A 300 -12.19 -19.28 -6.84
N ALA A 301 -13.05 -18.27 -6.70
CA ALA A 301 -13.67 -17.60 -7.84
C ALA A 301 -12.62 -16.75 -8.55
N VAL A 302 -12.40 -17.03 -9.83
CA VAL A 302 -11.59 -16.21 -10.72
C VAL A 302 -12.57 -15.53 -11.67
N ASP A 303 -12.93 -14.30 -11.34
CA ASP A 303 -13.87 -13.49 -12.14
C ASP A 303 -13.14 -12.40 -12.94
N ASP A 304 -11.84 -12.20 -12.68
CA ASP A 304 -11.00 -11.25 -13.40
C ASP A 304 -10.47 -11.86 -14.72
N GLU A 305 -10.61 -11.10 -15.81
CA GLU A 305 -10.21 -11.56 -17.14
C GLU A 305 -8.69 -11.73 -17.26
N THR A 306 -7.90 -10.84 -16.67
CA THR A 306 -6.44 -10.92 -16.67
C THR A 306 -5.96 -12.15 -15.88
N ASP A 307 -6.61 -12.49 -14.76
CA ASP A 307 -6.31 -13.72 -14.02
C ASP A 307 -6.57 -14.99 -14.84
N LEU A 308 -7.68 -15.04 -15.59
CA LEU A 308 -7.99 -16.18 -16.48
C LEU A 308 -6.97 -16.30 -17.62
N GLU A 309 -6.56 -15.18 -18.21
CA GLU A 309 -5.53 -15.14 -19.25
C GLU A 309 -4.16 -15.58 -18.72
N TRP A 310 -3.82 -15.18 -17.50
CA TRP A 310 -2.61 -15.64 -16.81
C TRP A 310 -2.62 -17.15 -16.60
N ILE A 311 -3.73 -17.71 -16.11
CA ILE A 311 -3.89 -19.16 -15.91
C ILE A 311 -3.71 -19.89 -17.25
N ALA A 312 -4.33 -19.41 -18.32
CA ALA A 312 -4.19 -19.99 -19.66
C ALA A 312 -2.75 -19.95 -20.18
N LEU A 313 -2.02 -18.85 -19.93
CA LEU A 313 -0.59 -18.75 -20.26
C LEU A 313 0.23 -19.76 -19.45
N ALA A 314 0.00 -19.84 -18.14
CA ALA A 314 0.72 -20.72 -17.25
C ALA A 314 0.44 -22.21 -17.53
N ASP A 315 -0.76 -22.58 -17.99
CA ASP A 315 -1.12 -23.92 -18.44
C ASP A 315 -0.32 -24.38 -19.66
N ALA A 316 0.20 -23.44 -20.46
CA ALA A 316 1.10 -23.74 -21.57
C ALA A 316 2.58 -23.92 -21.17
N THR A 317 2.91 -23.78 -19.88
CA THR A 317 4.27 -24.02 -19.36
C THR A 317 4.62 -25.50 -19.49
N PRO A 318 5.78 -25.85 -20.08
CA PRO A 318 6.24 -27.23 -20.11
C PRO A 318 6.42 -27.82 -18.71
N GLU A 319 6.14 -29.13 -18.54
CA GLU A 319 6.31 -29.82 -17.26
C GLU A 319 7.79 -29.87 -16.81
N ALA A 320 8.71 -29.92 -17.78
CA ALA A 320 10.15 -29.91 -17.53
C ALA A 320 10.91 -29.13 -18.61
N PRO A 321 12.04 -28.49 -18.27
CA PRO A 321 12.88 -27.80 -19.24
C PRO A 321 13.66 -28.77 -20.14
N ASP A 322 13.70 -28.48 -21.45
CA ASP A 322 14.53 -29.20 -22.41
C ASP A 322 16.02 -28.84 -22.20
N THR A 323 16.71 -29.70 -21.46
CA THR A 323 18.13 -29.53 -21.11
C THR A 323 19.07 -29.60 -22.29
N GLU A 324 18.70 -30.29 -23.39
CA GLU A 324 19.52 -30.35 -24.59
C GLU A 324 19.43 -29.02 -25.36
N ALA A 325 18.21 -28.49 -25.53
CA ALA A 325 18.00 -27.19 -26.13
C ALA A 325 18.69 -26.07 -25.32
N LEU A 326 18.68 -26.15 -23.99
CA LEU A 326 19.36 -25.17 -23.12
C LEU A 326 20.85 -25.03 -23.45
N ARG A 327 21.56 -26.14 -23.70
CA ARG A 327 22.99 -26.12 -24.06
C ARG A 327 23.28 -25.39 -25.37
N ALA A 328 22.32 -25.41 -26.30
CA ALA A 328 22.44 -24.68 -27.58
C ALA A 328 22.02 -23.21 -27.46
N LEU A 329 21.23 -22.86 -26.44
CA LEU A 329 20.66 -21.52 -26.25
C LEU A 329 21.49 -20.62 -25.33
N TYR A 330 22.36 -21.19 -24.50
CA TYR A 330 23.25 -20.45 -23.62
C TYR A 330 24.73 -20.76 -23.90
N ARG A 331 25.57 -19.76 -23.67
CA ARG A 331 27.00 -19.94 -23.42
C ARG A 331 27.21 -19.87 -21.92
N VAL A 332 27.75 -20.93 -21.35
CA VAL A 332 27.97 -21.06 -19.91
C VAL A 332 29.47 -21.15 -19.68
N ASP A 333 30.01 -20.14 -19.03
CA ASP A 333 31.42 -20.09 -18.64
C ASP A 333 31.53 -20.51 -17.16
N ARG A 334 32.40 -21.47 -16.89
CA ARG A 334 32.69 -21.97 -15.54
C ARG A 334 34.13 -21.62 -15.21
N HIS A 335 34.35 -20.97 -14.08
CA HIS A 335 35.69 -20.61 -13.63
C HIS A 335 35.81 -20.82 -12.13
N ASP A 336 36.99 -21.24 -11.70
CA ASP A 336 37.27 -21.48 -10.30
C ASP A 336 37.70 -20.17 -9.62
N ILE A 337 37.07 -19.87 -8.50
CA ILE A 337 37.38 -18.74 -7.63
C ILE A 337 37.83 -19.28 -6.27
N GLU A 338 38.80 -18.60 -5.66
CA GLU A 338 39.22 -18.87 -4.29
C GLU A 338 38.38 -18.02 -3.34
N GLN A 339 37.62 -18.67 -2.46
CA GLN A 339 36.80 -18.01 -1.44
C GLN A 339 36.93 -18.76 -0.12
N ASP A 340 37.33 -18.05 0.93
CA ASP A 340 37.54 -18.61 2.28
C ASP A 340 38.47 -19.84 2.32
N GLY A 341 39.48 -19.85 1.43
CA GLY A 341 40.47 -20.94 1.31
C GLY A 341 39.93 -22.21 0.66
N LYS A 342 38.78 -22.13 -0.02
CA LYS A 342 38.21 -23.19 -0.85
C LYS A 342 38.12 -22.73 -2.30
N THR A 343 38.45 -23.65 -3.21
CA THR A 343 38.17 -23.49 -4.64
C THR A 343 36.69 -23.75 -4.90
N ILE A 344 36.00 -22.76 -5.47
CA ILE A 344 34.57 -22.80 -5.81
C ILE A 344 34.40 -22.57 -7.30
N THR A 345 33.53 -23.32 -7.97
CA THR A 345 33.20 -23.09 -9.38
C THR A 345 32.09 -22.06 -9.51
N ALA A 346 32.45 -20.85 -9.94
CA ALA A 346 31.50 -19.81 -10.32
C ALA A 346 31.01 -20.00 -11.76
N VAL A 347 29.73 -19.73 -11.99
CA VAL A 347 29.05 -19.92 -13.28
C VAL A 347 28.50 -18.58 -13.75
N SER A 348 28.88 -18.18 -14.97
CA SER A 348 28.29 -17.06 -15.68
C SER A 348 27.62 -17.55 -16.96
N MET A 349 26.40 -17.10 -17.23
CA MET A 349 25.68 -17.46 -18.45
C MET A 349 25.49 -16.26 -19.37
N ARG A 350 25.42 -16.50 -20.69
CA ARG A 350 25.01 -15.50 -21.68
C ARG A 350 24.10 -16.13 -22.73
N PRO A 351 23.08 -15.42 -23.23
CA PRO A 351 22.26 -15.94 -24.31
C PRO A 351 23.08 -16.11 -25.59
N ALA A 352 23.00 -17.28 -26.22
CA ALA A 352 23.53 -17.50 -27.55
C ALA A 352 22.75 -16.66 -28.58
N LYS A 353 23.31 -16.46 -29.77
CA LYS A 353 22.75 -15.59 -30.82
C LYS A 353 21.26 -15.86 -31.11
N LYS A 354 20.86 -17.14 -31.13
CA LYS A 354 19.47 -17.55 -31.37
C LYS A 354 18.53 -17.05 -30.26
N LEU A 355 18.92 -17.24 -29.00
CA LEU A 355 18.14 -16.80 -27.84
C LEU A 355 18.14 -15.28 -27.71
N ALA A 356 19.30 -14.62 -27.89
CA ALA A 356 19.40 -13.16 -27.86
C ALA A 356 18.47 -12.50 -28.89
N GLY A 357 18.35 -13.09 -30.09
CA GLY A 357 17.41 -12.64 -31.12
C GLY A 357 15.95 -12.88 -30.73
N LEU A 358 15.63 -13.94 -29.98
CA LEU A 358 14.29 -14.16 -29.42
C LEU A 358 13.98 -13.09 -28.36
N ASN A 359 14.88 -12.89 -27.40
CA ASN A 359 14.71 -11.90 -26.34
C ASN A 359 14.51 -10.48 -26.90
N GLN A 360 15.24 -10.12 -27.97
CA GLN A 360 15.04 -8.83 -28.63
C GLN A 360 13.63 -8.69 -29.22
N ARG A 361 13.04 -9.77 -29.77
CA ARG A 361 11.66 -9.72 -30.27
C ARG A 361 10.66 -9.64 -29.13
N TRP A 362 10.91 -10.35 -28.03
CA TRP A 362 10.11 -10.29 -26.81
C TRP A 362 10.07 -8.86 -26.24
N ARG A 363 11.23 -8.26 -25.93
CA ARG A 363 11.32 -6.88 -25.40
C ARG A 363 10.66 -5.82 -26.27
N ARG A 364 10.67 -6.01 -27.59
CA ARG A 364 10.02 -5.06 -28.51
C ARG A 364 8.50 -5.11 -28.42
N ARG A 365 7.94 -6.25 -28.03
CA ARG A 365 6.49 -6.50 -28.02
C ARG A 365 5.86 -6.38 -26.63
N PHE A 366 6.56 -6.80 -25.58
CA PHE A 366 6.09 -6.85 -24.20
C PHE A 366 7.09 -6.11 -23.31
N GLN A 367 7.17 -4.78 -23.46
CA GLN A 367 8.16 -4.00 -22.73
C GLN A 367 7.94 -4.14 -21.23
N VAL A 368 8.97 -4.58 -20.50
CA VAL A 368 8.94 -4.71 -19.04
C VAL A 368 10.09 -3.89 -18.46
N GLY A 369 9.77 -3.00 -17.52
CA GLY A 369 10.75 -2.25 -16.74
C GLY A 369 11.34 -3.14 -15.65
N LYS A 370 12.65 -3.43 -15.74
CA LYS A 370 13.32 -4.30 -14.78
C LYS A 370 13.52 -3.58 -13.43
N PRO A 371 13.30 -4.26 -12.29
CA PRO A 371 13.55 -3.69 -10.98
C PRO A 371 15.04 -3.37 -10.78
N ASP A 372 15.29 -2.32 -9.99
CA ASP A 372 16.62 -2.00 -9.51
C ASP A 372 17.08 -3.02 -8.46
N MET A 373 18.39 -3.30 -8.39
CA MET A 373 18.96 -4.13 -7.33
C MET A 373 18.17 -5.45 -7.12
N THR A 374 17.90 -5.85 -5.88
CA THR A 374 17.21 -7.09 -5.49
C THR A 374 15.70 -6.93 -5.36
N TRP A 375 15.13 -5.83 -5.85
CA TRP A 375 13.69 -5.62 -5.88
C TRP A 375 13.00 -6.62 -6.84
N LEU A 376 11.74 -6.92 -6.57
CA LEU A 376 10.94 -7.92 -7.32
C LEU A 376 9.88 -7.26 -8.21
N ASP A 377 9.51 -6.03 -7.90
CA ASP A 377 8.50 -5.22 -8.55
C ASP A 377 9.08 -4.45 -9.74
N GLY A 378 8.69 -4.87 -10.94
CA GLY A 378 8.98 -4.19 -12.21
C GLY A 378 7.75 -3.52 -12.82
N ASP A 379 7.97 -2.70 -13.84
CA ASP A 379 6.87 -2.18 -14.68
C ASP A 379 6.44 -3.25 -15.67
N VAL A 380 5.33 -3.93 -15.38
CA VAL A 380 4.82 -5.10 -16.12
C VAL A 380 3.46 -4.85 -16.78
N GLU A 381 2.95 -3.62 -16.73
CA GLU A 381 1.59 -3.28 -17.18
C GLU A 381 1.33 -3.73 -18.62
N LEU A 382 2.26 -3.41 -19.53
CA LEU A 382 2.14 -3.78 -20.95
C LEU A 382 2.21 -5.29 -21.21
N LEU A 383 2.80 -6.07 -20.31
CA LEU A 383 2.81 -7.53 -20.41
C LEU A 383 1.48 -8.10 -19.90
N LEU A 384 0.94 -7.56 -18.80
CA LEU A 384 -0.35 -7.96 -18.25
C LEU A 384 -1.50 -7.66 -19.24
N GLU A 385 -1.48 -6.52 -19.91
CA GLU A 385 -2.46 -6.16 -20.95
C GLU A 385 -2.35 -7.02 -22.23
N ALA A 386 -1.27 -7.80 -22.39
CA ALA A 386 -0.97 -8.55 -23.60
C ALA A 386 -0.65 -10.03 -23.34
N LEU A 387 -1.19 -10.61 -22.28
CA LEU A 387 -1.01 -12.02 -21.92
C LEU A 387 -1.44 -12.99 -23.04
N PRO A 388 -2.56 -12.77 -23.76
CA PRO A 388 -2.93 -13.63 -24.90
C PRO A 388 -1.90 -13.61 -26.03
N GLU A 389 -1.32 -12.44 -26.34
CA GLU A 389 -0.27 -12.34 -27.35
C GLU A 389 1.06 -12.90 -26.86
N ALA A 390 1.37 -12.79 -25.57
CA ALA A 390 2.52 -13.44 -24.94
C ALA A 390 2.41 -14.96 -25.07
N LEU A 391 1.23 -15.53 -24.78
CA LEU A 391 0.94 -16.94 -25.00
C LEU A 391 1.10 -17.31 -26.49
N SER A 392 0.52 -16.53 -27.42
CA SER A 392 0.67 -16.78 -28.86
C SER A 392 2.14 -16.72 -29.32
N PHE A 393 2.94 -15.83 -28.73
CA PHE A 393 4.37 -15.73 -29.00
C PHE A 393 5.10 -16.99 -28.54
N LEU A 394 4.83 -17.46 -27.32
CA LEU A 394 5.46 -18.65 -26.73
C LEU A 394 5.07 -19.93 -27.47
N GLN A 395 3.84 -20.04 -27.94
CA GLN A 395 3.39 -21.14 -28.81
C GLN A 395 4.15 -21.17 -30.15
N LYS A 396 4.41 -20.00 -30.76
CA LYS A 396 5.16 -19.90 -32.02
C LYS A 396 6.67 -20.07 -31.83
N ALA A 397 7.19 -19.74 -30.65
CA ALA A 397 8.61 -19.82 -30.32
C ALA A 397 8.84 -20.50 -28.95
N PRO A 398 8.68 -21.84 -28.85
CA PRO A 398 8.73 -22.57 -27.58
C PRO A 398 10.05 -22.40 -26.79
N SER A 399 11.15 -22.06 -27.46
CA SER A 399 12.42 -21.71 -26.80
C SER A 399 12.31 -20.49 -25.86
N GLY A 400 11.23 -19.71 -25.92
CA GLY A 400 10.94 -18.63 -24.97
C GLY A 400 10.76 -19.14 -23.55
N TRP A 401 10.20 -20.34 -23.36
CA TRP A 401 10.12 -21.01 -22.06
C TRP A 401 11.48 -21.39 -21.47
N LEU A 402 12.57 -21.26 -22.24
CA LEU A 402 13.93 -21.50 -21.77
C LEU A 402 14.71 -20.19 -21.58
N SER A 403 14.09 -19.03 -21.85
CA SER A 403 14.74 -17.73 -21.74
C SER A 403 14.64 -17.19 -20.32
N ALA A 404 15.79 -16.97 -19.70
CA ALA A 404 15.93 -16.35 -18.38
C ALA A 404 15.21 -15.01 -18.30
N GLU A 405 15.23 -14.23 -19.39
CA GLU A 405 14.62 -12.90 -19.44
C GLU A 405 13.09 -12.96 -19.54
N VAL A 406 12.57 -13.90 -20.34
CA VAL A 406 11.13 -14.10 -20.52
C VAL A 406 10.50 -14.68 -19.26
N LEU A 407 11.14 -15.69 -18.66
CA LEU A 407 10.66 -16.29 -17.41
C LEU A 407 10.65 -15.27 -16.26
N ASP A 408 11.68 -14.42 -16.20
CA ASP A 408 11.78 -13.33 -15.25
C ASP A 408 10.66 -12.28 -15.46
N ASP A 409 10.38 -11.89 -16.72
CA ASP A 409 9.23 -11.02 -17.04
C ASP A 409 7.89 -11.62 -16.61
N LEU A 410 7.67 -12.89 -16.94
CA LEU A 410 6.44 -13.61 -16.58
C LEU A 410 6.29 -13.73 -15.06
N LEU A 411 7.37 -13.97 -14.32
CA LEU A 411 7.31 -14.11 -12.87
C LEU A 411 7.17 -12.77 -12.14
N MET A 412 7.67 -11.67 -12.70
CA MET A 412 7.34 -10.34 -12.18
C MET A 412 5.85 -10.02 -12.40
N ALA A 413 5.29 -10.35 -13.57
CA ALA A 413 3.85 -10.23 -13.80
C ALA A 413 3.04 -11.10 -12.83
N ALA A 414 3.47 -12.34 -12.61
CA ALA A 414 2.87 -13.25 -11.64
C ALA A 414 2.91 -12.67 -10.21
N PHE A 415 4.05 -12.09 -9.82
CA PHE A 415 4.24 -11.48 -8.51
C PHE A 415 3.28 -10.30 -8.32
N THR A 416 3.12 -9.43 -9.31
CA THR A 416 2.14 -8.32 -9.28
C THR A 416 0.71 -8.82 -9.14
N LEU A 417 0.31 -9.87 -9.88
CA LEU A 417 -1.02 -10.48 -9.72
C LEU A 417 -1.21 -11.12 -8.34
N CYS A 418 -0.13 -11.57 -7.71
CA CYS A 418 -0.16 -12.27 -6.42
C CYS A 418 0.04 -11.37 -5.18
N ASP A 419 0.29 -10.08 -5.33
CA ASP A 419 0.67 -9.22 -4.20
C ASP A 419 -0.52 -8.90 -3.26
N MET A 420 -1.77 -9.07 -3.74
CA MET A 420 -3.01 -8.67 -3.05
C MET A 420 -3.96 -9.84 -2.79
N ASP A 421 -3.51 -10.83 -2.01
CA ASP A 421 -4.33 -11.98 -1.59
C ASP A 421 -4.95 -12.78 -2.75
N PRO A 422 -4.10 -13.42 -3.58
CA PRO A 422 -4.51 -13.89 -4.90
C PRO A 422 -5.50 -15.04 -4.84
N PRO A 423 -6.35 -15.18 -5.88
CA PRO A 423 -7.08 -16.41 -6.10
C PRO A 423 -6.16 -17.63 -6.10
N THR A 424 -6.54 -18.70 -5.41
CA THR A 424 -5.74 -19.94 -5.33
C THR A 424 -5.35 -20.50 -6.71
N PRO A 425 -6.22 -20.47 -7.74
CA PRO A 425 -5.83 -20.88 -9.09
C PRO A 425 -4.69 -20.02 -9.69
N VAL A 426 -4.69 -18.71 -9.46
CA VAL A 426 -3.65 -17.76 -9.94
C VAL A 426 -2.31 -18.08 -9.27
N LEU A 427 -2.31 -18.30 -7.95
CA LEU A 427 -1.12 -18.67 -7.20
C LEU A 427 -0.55 -20.04 -7.65
N LYS A 428 -1.41 -21.02 -7.94
CA LYS A 428 -1.01 -22.32 -8.49
C LYS A 428 -0.42 -22.19 -9.90
N ALA A 429 -1.01 -21.35 -10.75
CA ALA A 429 -0.48 -21.02 -12.07
C ALA A 429 0.91 -20.37 -11.98
N ALA A 430 1.08 -19.39 -11.08
CA ALA A 430 2.36 -18.75 -10.81
C ALA A 430 3.45 -19.72 -10.35
N ARG A 431 3.11 -20.61 -9.41
CA ARG A 431 4.02 -21.68 -8.95
C ARG A 431 4.47 -22.58 -10.10
N ARG A 432 3.61 -22.91 -11.06
CA ARG A 432 3.99 -23.75 -12.21
C ARG A 432 5.07 -23.09 -13.07
N VAL A 433 4.90 -21.80 -13.39
CA VAL A 433 5.91 -21.02 -14.14
C VAL A 433 7.22 -20.93 -13.33
N ALA A 434 7.12 -20.72 -12.02
CA ALA A 434 8.28 -20.62 -11.13
C ALA A 434 9.06 -21.94 -11.07
N ASP A 435 8.39 -23.08 -10.90
CA ASP A 435 9.01 -24.40 -10.86
C ASP A 435 9.75 -24.73 -12.17
N HIS A 436 9.16 -24.36 -13.31
CA HIS A 436 9.83 -24.49 -14.61
C HIS A 436 11.08 -23.60 -14.71
N ALA A 437 10.99 -22.34 -14.26
CA ALA A 437 12.13 -21.43 -14.23
C ALA A 437 13.26 -21.92 -13.30
N LEU A 438 12.91 -22.51 -12.16
CA LEU A 438 13.85 -23.17 -11.25
C LEU A 438 14.51 -24.39 -11.90
N GLY A 439 13.77 -25.15 -12.71
CA GLY A 439 14.32 -26.21 -13.55
C GLY A 439 15.39 -25.68 -14.51
N VAL A 440 15.11 -24.57 -15.21
CA VAL A 440 16.06 -23.91 -16.12
C VAL A 440 17.30 -23.45 -15.36
N LEU A 441 17.13 -22.78 -14.21
CA LEU A 441 18.22 -22.36 -13.34
C LEU A 441 19.10 -23.54 -12.93
N ARG A 442 18.52 -24.61 -12.36
CA ARG A 442 19.23 -25.83 -11.93
C ARG A 442 20.01 -26.47 -13.09
N ALA A 443 19.41 -26.54 -14.28
CA ALA A 443 20.06 -27.13 -15.46
C ALA A 443 21.28 -26.31 -15.95
N ILE A 444 21.24 -24.99 -15.82
CA ILE A 444 22.35 -24.12 -16.24
C ILE A 444 23.48 -24.11 -15.21
N VAL A 445 23.15 -23.92 -13.92
CA VAL A 445 24.15 -23.81 -12.86
C VAL A 445 24.84 -25.14 -12.56
N GLY A 446 24.11 -26.26 -12.55
CA GLY A 446 24.62 -27.55 -12.10
C GLY A 446 25.12 -27.48 -10.65
N GLU A 447 26.33 -27.97 -10.40
CA GLU A 447 26.95 -27.96 -9.05
C GLU A 447 27.72 -26.66 -8.72
N GLY A 448 27.65 -25.64 -9.59
CA GLY A 448 28.36 -24.37 -9.39
C GLY A 448 27.56 -23.32 -8.63
N GLN A 449 28.10 -22.10 -8.56
CA GLN A 449 27.43 -20.94 -7.97
C GLN A 449 27.04 -19.88 -9.01
N PHE A 450 25.88 -19.26 -8.81
CA PHE A 450 25.35 -18.15 -9.60
C PHE A 450 25.45 -16.87 -8.78
N HIS A 451 26.47 -16.06 -9.06
CA HIS A 451 26.70 -14.82 -8.32
C HIS A 451 25.83 -13.67 -8.85
N TRP A 452 25.24 -12.89 -7.94
CA TRP A 452 24.39 -11.74 -8.27
C TRP A 452 25.12 -10.60 -9.01
N ALA A 453 26.43 -10.47 -8.79
CA ALA A 453 27.25 -9.44 -9.43
C ALA A 453 27.21 -9.55 -10.97
N GLU A 454 27.12 -10.78 -11.50
CA GLU A 454 26.98 -11.06 -12.92
C GLU A 454 25.57 -10.67 -13.40
N ALA A 455 25.48 -9.63 -14.22
CA ALA A 455 24.19 -9.07 -14.66
C ALA A 455 23.30 -10.09 -15.37
N ASP A 456 23.90 -10.95 -16.20
CA ASP A 456 23.18 -11.99 -16.94
C ASP A 456 22.63 -13.10 -16.03
N ASN A 457 23.14 -13.26 -14.81
CA ASN A 457 22.67 -14.25 -13.84
C ASN A 457 21.39 -13.79 -13.09
N ARG A 458 21.21 -12.47 -12.96
CA ARG A 458 20.16 -11.86 -12.12
C ARG A 458 18.74 -12.30 -12.48
N PRO A 459 18.32 -12.43 -13.75
CA PRO A 459 16.95 -12.83 -14.08
C PRO A 459 16.54 -14.16 -13.45
N LEU A 460 17.39 -15.21 -13.52
CA LEU A 460 17.05 -16.50 -12.90
C LEU A 460 17.17 -16.48 -11.37
N LEU A 461 18.10 -15.71 -10.81
CA LEU A 461 18.17 -15.50 -9.36
C LEU A 461 16.93 -14.77 -8.83
N ARG A 462 16.36 -13.83 -9.60
CA ARG A 462 15.10 -13.17 -9.29
C ARG A 462 13.90 -14.11 -9.47
N CYS A 463 13.90 -15.00 -10.47
CA CYS A 463 12.90 -16.08 -10.56
C CYS A 463 12.86 -16.94 -9.29
N LEU A 464 14.03 -17.28 -8.74
CA LEU A 464 14.12 -17.99 -7.45
C LEU A 464 13.60 -17.14 -6.29
N ALA A 465 13.90 -15.85 -6.26
CA ALA A 465 13.40 -14.93 -5.25
C ALA A 465 11.86 -14.82 -5.28
N VAL A 466 11.27 -14.68 -6.47
CA VAL A 466 9.80 -14.72 -6.65
C VAL A 466 9.25 -16.08 -6.18
N ALA A 467 9.90 -17.20 -6.49
CA ALA A 467 9.45 -18.51 -6.04
C ALA A 467 9.41 -18.63 -4.49
N VAL A 468 10.36 -18.00 -3.79
CA VAL A 468 10.36 -17.91 -2.32
C VAL A 468 9.14 -17.14 -1.83
N GLU A 469 8.83 -16.00 -2.45
CA GLU A 469 7.64 -15.20 -2.10
C GLU A 469 6.33 -15.92 -2.40
N LEU A 470 6.22 -16.62 -3.53
CA LEU A 470 5.05 -17.45 -3.83
C LEU A 470 4.87 -18.59 -2.82
N ALA A 471 5.96 -19.13 -2.26
CA ALA A 471 5.89 -20.09 -1.16
C ALA A 471 5.38 -19.45 0.14
N ARG A 472 5.81 -18.22 0.44
CA ARG A 472 5.32 -17.42 1.57
C ARG A 472 3.83 -17.10 1.44
N MET A 473 3.39 -16.64 0.25
CA MET A 473 1.98 -16.35 -0.04
C MET A 473 1.10 -17.60 0.13
N ALA A 474 1.60 -18.76 -0.31
CA ALA A 474 0.94 -20.05 -0.13
C ALA A 474 1.05 -20.63 1.29
N ARG A 475 1.75 -19.95 2.21
CA ARG A 475 2.01 -20.42 3.60
C ARG A 475 2.67 -21.81 3.66
N ASP A 476 3.58 -22.08 2.72
CA ASP A 476 4.28 -23.35 2.56
C ASP A 476 5.72 -23.23 3.07
N ASP A 477 5.87 -23.27 4.39
CA ASP A 477 7.14 -23.06 5.08
C ASP A 477 8.21 -24.10 4.70
N ALA A 478 7.79 -25.34 4.41
CA ALA A 478 8.70 -26.40 3.97
C ALA A 478 9.32 -26.07 2.61
N ARG A 479 8.50 -25.67 1.64
CA ARG A 479 8.97 -25.23 0.32
C ARG A 479 9.79 -23.94 0.42
N MET A 480 9.35 -22.98 1.23
CA MET A 480 10.08 -21.75 1.47
C MET A 480 11.49 -22.03 2.00
N ALA A 481 11.63 -22.90 3.00
CA ALA A 481 12.93 -23.32 3.54
C ALA A 481 13.81 -24.03 2.48
N GLU A 482 13.24 -24.91 1.66
CA GLU A 482 13.93 -25.57 0.56
C GLU A 482 14.52 -24.54 -0.43
N LEU A 483 13.69 -23.58 -0.86
CA LEU A 483 14.08 -22.57 -1.84
C LEU A 483 15.10 -21.57 -1.28
N MET A 484 14.99 -21.18 -0.01
CA MET A 484 16.00 -20.34 0.65
C MET A 484 17.35 -21.05 0.76
N ARG A 485 17.37 -22.34 1.13
CA ARG A 485 18.61 -23.15 1.13
C ARG A 485 19.21 -23.24 -0.28
N LEU A 486 18.37 -23.42 -1.29
CA LEU A 486 18.79 -23.42 -2.69
C LEU A 486 19.40 -22.07 -3.10
N GLY A 487 18.78 -20.96 -2.67
CA GLY A 487 19.28 -19.61 -2.91
C GLY A 487 20.64 -19.35 -2.28
N LEU A 488 20.84 -19.80 -1.05
CA LEU A 488 22.14 -19.69 -0.35
C LEU A 488 23.20 -20.59 -0.98
N ALA A 489 22.83 -21.78 -1.46
CA ALA A 489 23.75 -22.68 -2.16
C ALA A 489 24.25 -22.09 -3.48
N PHE A 490 23.35 -21.46 -4.26
CA PHE A 490 23.73 -20.85 -5.53
C PHE A 490 24.36 -19.46 -5.38
N ASN A 491 23.87 -18.65 -4.46
CA ASN A 491 24.31 -17.28 -4.23
C ASN A 491 24.65 -17.08 -2.74
N PRO A 492 25.82 -17.54 -2.27
CA PRO A 492 26.19 -17.48 -0.85
C PRO A 492 26.40 -16.06 -0.32
N HIS A 493 26.57 -15.06 -1.20
CA HIS A 493 26.57 -13.65 -0.81
C HIS A 493 25.18 -13.15 -0.36
N ASP A 494 24.14 -13.96 -0.61
CA ASP A 494 22.81 -13.80 -0.06
C ASP A 494 22.26 -12.38 -0.21
N ASN A 495 22.32 -11.88 -1.45
CA ASN A 495 21.91 -10.51 -1.76
C ASN A 495 20.45 -10.21 -1.40
N HIS A 496 19.59 -11.24 -1.42
CA HIS A 496 18.17 -11.13 -1.05
C HIS A 496 17.92 -11.33 0.45
N GLY A 497 18.94 -11.70 1.24
CA GLY A 497 18.84 -11.80 2.71
C GLY A 497 18.12 -13.03 3.24
N TRP A 498 18.11 -14.15 2.51
CA TRP A 498 17.42 -15.38 2.87
C TRP A 498 17.86 -15.96 4.22
N ARG A 499 19.14 -15.79 4.60
CA ARG A 499 19.64 -16.37 5.86
C ARG A 499 18.92 -15.82 7.10
N TRP A 500 18.48 -14.57 7.03
CA TRP A 500 17.78 -13.89 8.12
C TRP A 500 16.39 -14.48 8.39
N ARG A 501 15.74 -14.99 7.33
CA ARG A 501 14.43 -15.62 7.41
C ARG A 501 14.52 -17.13 7.64
N LEU A 502 15.56 -17.77 7.08
CA LEU A 502 15.79 -19.21 7.22
C LEU A 502 16.21 -19.62 8.63
N ALA A 503 17.09 -18.87 9.30
CA ALA A 503 17.59 -19.26 10.62
C ALA A 503 16.46 -19.37 11.68
N PRO A 504 15.55 -18.40 11.83
CA PRO A 504 14.41 -18.53 12.73
C PRO A 504 13.46 -19.69 12.35
N LEU A 505 13.22 -19.90 11.06
CA LEU A 505 12.37 -21.00 10.59
C LEU A 505 12.95 -22.39 10.96
N LEU A 506 14.28 -22.55 10.84
CA LEU A 506 14.97 -23.76 11.30
C LEU A 506 14.82 -23.97 12.82
N ILE A 507 14.87 -22.88 13.59
CA ILE A 507 14.67 -22.93 15.05
C ILE A 507 13.23 -23.36 15.38
N GLU A 508 12.23 -22.84 14.68
CA GLU A 508 10.82 -23.23 14.84
C GLU A 508 10.59 -24.70 14.54
N GLN A 509 11.28 -25.25 13.53
CA GLN A 509 11.23 -26.67 13.17
C GLN A 509 12.03 -27.58 14.13
N GLY A 510 12.65 -27.03 15.18
CA GLY A 510 13.52 -27.78 16.10
C GLY A 510 14.88 -28.18 15.50
N LEU A 511 15.21 -27.71 14.29
CA LEU A 511 16.47 -27.97 13.59
C LEU A 511 17.57 -27.01 14.07
N HIS A 512 17.75 -26.93 15.39
CA HIS A 512 18.62 -25.95 16.03
C HIS A 512 20.09 -26.04 15.60
N GLN A 513 20.61 -27.25 15.38
CA GLN A 513 21.99 -27.42 14.90
C GLN A 513 22.16 -26.86 13.48
N ALA A 514 21.21 -27.11 12.58
CA ALA A 514 21.25 -26.56 11.23
C ALA A 514 21.18 -25.02 11.23
N ALA A 515 20.44 -24.42 12.18
CA ALA A 515 20.40 -22.97 12.36
C ALA A 515 21.77 -22.42 12.80
N LEU A 516 22.47 -23.10 13.72
CA LEU A 516 23.83 -22.73 14.13
C LEU A 516 24.84 -22.87 12.99
N ASP A 517 24.80 -23.99 12.27
CA ASP A 517 25.66 -24.23 11.10
C ASP A 517 25.48 -23.16 10.02
N LEU A 518 24.25 -22.66 9.84
CA LEU A 518 23.96 -21.53 8.97
C LEU A 518 24.55 -20.23 9.52
N MET A 519 24.30 -19.90 10.80
CA MET A 519 24.82 -18.68 11.41
C MET A 519 26.36 -18.64 11.48
N ASP A 520 27.02 -19.79 11.57
CA ASP A 520 28.49 -19.92 11.58
C ASP A 520 29.12 -19.60 10.21
N GLN A 521 28.35 -19.71 9.12
CA GLN A 521 28.78 -19.26 7.79
C GLN A 521 28.77 -17.72 7.69
N TYR A 522 28.05 -17.02 8.57
CA TYR A 522 27.86 -15.57 8.55
C TYR A 522 28.11 -14.93 9.93
N PRO A 523 29.31 -15.07 10.52
CA PRO A 523 29.60 -14.64 11.89
C PRO A 523 29.60 -13.12 12.08
N GLN A 524 29.53 -12.34 10.99
CA GLN A 524 29.50 -10.87 10.99
C GLN A 524 28.09 -10.31 10.79
N ASP A 525 27.06 -11.16 10.85
CA ASP A 525 25.69 -10.70 10.70
C ASP A 525 25.28 -9.71 11.80
N MET A 526 24.57 -8.68 11.38
CA MET A 526 24.12 -7.61 12.24
C MET A 526 23.11 -8.14 13.29
N PRO A 527 22.76 -7.36 14.31
CA PRO A 527 21.69 -7.73 15.23
C PRO A 527 20.34 -7.82 14.49
N PRO A 528 19.44 -8.74 14.88
CA PRO A 528 19.50 -9.58 16.09
C PRO A 528 20.05 -11.01 15.91
N SER A 529 20.97 -11.27 14.98
CA SER A 529 21.58 -12.60 14.73
C SER A 529 21.99 -13.35 16.01
N GLU A 530 22.75 -12.71 16.89
CA GLU A 530 23.22 -13.30 18.15
C GLU A 530 22.10 -13.58 19.17
N HIS A 531 20.96 -12.87 19.07
CA HIS A 531 19.79 -13.22 19.89
C HIS A 531 19.19 -14.55 19.41
N MET A 532 19.13 -14.78 18.09
CA MET A 532 18.66 -16.05 17.53
C MET A 532 19.64 -17.19 17.80
N ARG A 533 20.95 -16.94 17.74
CA ARG A 533 22.00 -17.90 18.14
C ARG A 533 21.77 -18.40 19.56
N ALA A 534 21.48 -17.49 20.50
CA ALA A 534 21.17 -17.87 21.87
C ALA A 534 19.92 -18.77 21.98
N VAL A 535 18.88 -18.53 21.18
CA VAL A 535 17.68 -19.39 21.14
C VAL A 535 18.01 -20.77 20.58
N ALA A 536 18.80 -20.87 19.50
CA ALA A 536 19.21 -22.16 18.95
C ALA A 536 20.03 -22.98 19.96
N LEU A 537 21.01 -22.37 20.64
CA LEU A 537 21.79 -23.00 21.71
C LEU A 537 20.91 -23.44 22.89
N PHE A 538 19.92 -22.61 23.24
CA PHE A 538 18.93 -22.93 24.27
C PHE A 538 18.11 -24.17 23.89
N GLY A 539 17.67 -24.27 22.63
CA GLY A 539 16.94 -25.41 22.09
C GLY A 539 17.75 -26.71 22.10
N LEU A 540 19.07 -26.64 21.87
CA LEU A 540 20.00 -27.79 22.02
C LEU A 540 20.30 -28.17 23.48
N GLY A 541 19.77 -27.43 24.46
CA GLY A 541 20.05 -27.65 25.88
C GLY A 541 21.43 -27.14 26.34
N GLN A 542 22.16 -26.40 25.50
CA GLN A 542 23.48 -25.83 25.80
C GLN A 542 23.35 -24.55 26.65
N ARG A 543 22.75 -24.66 27.84
CA ARG A 543 22.27 -23.53 28.66
C ARG A 543 23.35 -22.49 29.00
N LYS A 544 24.55 -22.93 29.37
CA LYS A 544 25.65 -22.03 29.79
C LYS A 544 26.12 -21.13 28.64
N GLU A 545 26.25 -21.71 27.45
CA GLU A 545 26.69 -21.01 26.26
C GLU A 545 25.58 -20.08 25.74
N ALA A 546 24.34 -20.57 25.69
CA ALA A 546 23.17 -19.77 25.35
C ALA A 546 23.06 -18.51 26.22
N GLU A 547 23.26 -18.64 27.53
CA GLU A 547 23.23 -17.50 28.47
C GLU A 547 24.36 -16.51 28.21
N ALA A 548 25.58 -16.99 27.96
CA ALA A 548 26.72 -16.14 27.66
C ALA A 548 26.50 -15.31 26.38
N VAL A 549 26.03 -15.96 25.32
CA VAL A 549 25.69 -15.32 24.04
C VAL A 549 24.56 -14.30 24.23
N LEU A 550 23.47 -14.68 24.89
CA LEU A 550 22.34 -13.76 25.12
C LEU A 550 22.75 -12.54 25.95
N ARG A 551 23.58 -12.72 26.98
CA ARG A 551 24.11 -11.61 27.80
C ARG A 551 24.95 -10.65 26.96
N ALA A 552 25.81 -11.16 26.07
CA ALA A 552 26.63 -10.34 25.19
C ALA A 552 25.79 -9.59 24.14
N ALA A 553 24.82 -10.29 23.53
CA ALA A 553 23.88 -9.72 22.58
C ALA A 553 23.04 -8.60 23.22
N HIS A 554 22.47 -8.85 24.40
CA HIS A 554 21.69 -7.87 25.17
C HIS A 554 22.54 -6.70 25.65
N HIS A 555 23.79 -6.92 26.04
CA HIS A 555 24.69 -5.82 26.40
C HIS A 555 24.92 -4.85 25.22
N SER A 556 25.01 -5.40 24.01
CA SER A 556 25.33 -4.63 22.80
C SER A 556 24.08 -3.98 22.19
N HIS A 557 22.96 -4.70 22.14
CA HIS A 557 21.71 -4.26 21.52
C HIS A 557 20.51 -4.62 22.41
N PRO A 558 20.38 -3.99 23.59
CA PRO A 558 19.38 -4.37 24.59
C PRO A 558 17.94 -4.21 24.08
N VAL A 559 17.71 -3.33 23.11
CA VAL A 559 16.37 -3.02 22.61
C VAL A 559 15.67 -4.25 22.02
N TYR A 560 16.37 -5.17 21.35
CA TYR A 560 15.74 -6.34 20.73
C TYR A 560 15.14 -7.30 21.75
N LEU A 561 15.84 -7.58 22.85
CA LEU A 561 15.26 -8.40 23.90
C LEU A 561 14.19 -7.64 24.69
N ASN A 562 14.43 -6.35 24.98
CA ASN A 562 13.46 -5.55 25.73
C ASN A 562 12.14 -5.36 25.01
N THR A 563 12.12 -5.29 23.68
CA THR A 563 10.86 -5.24 22.93
C THR A 563 10.13 -6.58 22.97
N LEU A 564 10.80 -7.72 23.13
CA LEU A 564 10.15 -9.03 23.27
C LEU A 564 9.48 -9.25 24.64
N LEU A 565 10.06 -8.67 25.70
CA LEU A 565 9.64 -8.92 27.09
C LEU A 565 8.18 -8.50 27.40
N PRO A 566 7.70 -7.31 27.02
CA PRO A 566 6.30 -6.93 27.20
C PRO A 566 5.35 -7.90 26.50
N GLU A 567 4.19 -8.11 27.11
CA GLU A 567 3.10 -8.86 26.47
C GLU A 567 2.51 -8.07 25.30
N THR A 568 2.34 -6.76 25.46
CA THR A 568 1.82 -5.84 24.43
C THR A 568 2.74 -4.63 24.24
N MET A 569 2.86 -4.14 23.01
CA MET A 569 3.69 -2.99 22.66
C MET A 569 3.20 -2.32 21.38
N ASP A 570 2.91 -1.01 21.46
CA ASP A 570 2.56 -0.21 20.28
C ASP A 570 3.76 -0.05 19.35
N ALA A 571 3.49 0.15 18.06
CA ALA A 571 4.51 0.54 17.10
C ALA A 571 5.21 1.84 17.56
N PRO A 572 6.55 1.91 17.50
CA PRO A 572 7.25 3.17 17.66
C PRO A 572 6.80 4.20 16.62
N ALA A 573 6.94 5.49 16.94
CA ALA A 573 6.79 6.52 15.92
C ALA A 573 7.86 6.35 14.82
N ASP A 574 7.51 6.69 13.59
CA ASP A 574 8.45 6.67 12.48
C ASP A 574 9.67 7.55 12.78
N GLU A 575 10.86 6.98 12.58
CA GLU A 575 12.09 7.74 12.68
C GLU A 575 12.31 8.54 11.38
N PRO A 576 12.60 9.86 11.45
CA PRO A 576 12.89 10.64 10.27
C PRO A 576 14.20 10.17 9.62
N GLY A 577 14.13 9.79 8.35
CA GLY A 577 15.28 9.37 7.54
C GLY A 577 14.92 8.22 6.59
N PRO A 578 15.77 7.92 5.59
CA PRO A 578 15.55 6.79 4.72
C PRO A 578 15.84 5.48 5.46
N GLY A 579 14.88 4.54 5.41
CA GLY A 579 15.03 3.18 5.92
C GLY A 579 14.94 3.03 7.44
N ILE A 580 15.14 1.80 7.90
CA ILE A 580 15.05 1.43 9.32
C ILE A 580 16.46 1.45 9.94
N ARG A 581 16.62 2.16 11.06
CA ARG A 581 17.88 2.14 11.82
C ARG A 581 18.12 0.77 12.44
N VAL A 582 19.19 0.08 12.04
CA VAL A 582 19.63 -1.18 12.66
C VAL A 582 19.86 -0.99 14.15
N GLY A 583 19.25 -1.83 14.98
CA GLY A 583 19.29 -1.69 16.44
C GLY A 583 18.50 -0.50 17.00
N GLY A 584 17.69 0.17 16.17
CA GLY A 584 16.73 1.19 16.59
C GLY A 584 15.43 0.60 17.14
N ALA A 585 14.54 1.47 17.62
CA ALA A 585 13.26 1.04 18.19
C ALA A 585 12.36 0.37 17.14
N MET A 586 12.33 0.93 15.93
CA MET A 586 11.53 0.38 14.82
C MET A 586 12.03 -1.00 14.36
N ALA A 587 13.35 -1.18 14.20
CA ALA A 587 13.93 -2.50 13.87
C ALA A 587 13.57 -3.56 14.92
N ALA A 588 13.67 -3.20 16.20
CA ALA A 588 13.36 -4.09 17.31
C ALA A 588 11.86 -4.39 17.44
N TRP A 589 11.00 -3.48 16.99
CA TRP A 589 9.56 -3.71 16.91
C TRP A 589 9.21 -4.68 15.77
N TYR A 590 9.77 -4.52 14.57
CA TYR A 590 9.57 -5.50 13.49
C TYR A 590 10.06 -6.90 13.88
N HIS A 591 11.25 -6.99 14.47
CA HIS A 591 11.76 -8.25 15.02
C HIS A 591 10.81 -8.86 16.05
N ARG A 592 10.19 -8.04 16.91
CA ARG A 592 9.20 -8.50 17.88
C ARG A 592 7.96 -9.06 17.17
N VAL A 593 7.37 -8.30 16.24
CA VAL A 593 6.17 -8.69 15.51
C VAL A 593 6.38 -10.05 14.84
N GLU A 594 7.54 -10.20 14.20
CA GLU A 594 7.84 -11.39 13.41
C GLU A 594 8.20 -12.60 14.27
N TRP A 595 8.97 -12.42 15.36
CA TRP A 595 9.63 -13.56 16.03
C TRP A 595 9.25 -13.79 17.48
N ARG A 596 8.53 -12.88 18.14
CA ARG A 596 8.11 -13.11 19.53
C ARG A 596 7.32 -14.43 19.71
N PRO A 597 6.39 -14.83 18.83
CA PRO A 597 5.67 -16.09 18.99
C PRO A 597 6.62 -17.30 19.10
N MET A 598 7.67 -17.35 18.29
CA MET A 598 8.72 -18.38 18.40
C MET A 598 9.40 -18.37 19.78
N TRP A 599 9.77 -17.18 20.29
CA TRP A 599 10.40 -17.05 21.60
C TRP A 599 9.51 -17.55 22.75
N VAL A 600 8.19 -17.35 22.64
CA VAL A 600 7.20 -17.86 23.59
C VAL A 600 7.10 -19.39 23.48
N ARG A 601 6.80 -19.91 22.29
CA ARG A 601 6.59 -21.35 22.04
C ARG A 601 7.81 -22.19 22.44
N SER A 602 9.01 -21.71 22.15
CA SER A 602 10.26 -22.41 22.51
C SER A 602 10.58 -22.37 24.01
N GLY A 603 9.88 -21.55 24.81
CA GLY A 603 10.22 -21.27 26.21
C GLY A 603 11.43 -20.35 26.40
N ALA A 604 12.04 -19.87 25.32
CA ALA A 604 13.20 -18.98 25.38
C ALA A 604 12.86 -17.63 26.03
N LEU A 605 11.65 -17.10 25.85
CA LEU A 605 11.23 -15.85 26.48
C LEU A 605 11.12 -15.99 28.02
N ALA A 606 10.55 -17.10 28.50
CA ALA A 606 10.44 -17.39 29.92
C ALA A 606 11.83 -17.56 30.57
N TRP A 607 12.73 -18.24 29.87
CA TRP A 607 14.14 -18.35 30.26
C TRP A 607 14.84 -16.99 30.30
N ALA A 608 14.72 -16.17 29.26
CA ALA A 608 15.33 -14.85 29.21
C ALA A 608 14.85 -13.94 30.34
N ARG A 609 13.56 -14.00 30.72
CA ARG A 609 13.01 -13.32 31.90
C ARG A 609 13.69 -13.78 33.20
N ALA A 610 13.94 -15.07 33.35
CA ALA A 610 14.56 -15.64 34.56
C ALA A 610 16.03 -15.20 34.75
N LEU A 611 16.74 -14.84 33.66
CA LEU A 611 18.13 -14.39 33.70
C LEU A 611 18.33 -13.01 34.35
N LYS A 612 17.25 -12.24 34.55
CA LYS A 612 17.25 -10.89 35.14
C LYS A 612 18.33 -10.00 34.54
N LEU A 613 18.33 -9.92 33.21
CA LEU A 613 19.28 -9.11 32.46
C LEU A 613 19.09 -7.62 32.81
N PRO A 614 20.16 -6.83 32.93
CA PRO A 614 20.07 -5.43 33.33
C PRO A 614 19.22 -4.65 32.32
N GLU A 615 18.29 -3.85 32.82
CA GLU A 615 17.56 -2.90 31.98
C GLU A 615 18.54 -1.86 31.42
N PRO A 616 18.39 -1.45 30.15
CA PRO A 616 19.19 -0.36 29.62
C PRO A 616 18.88 0.90 30.45
N PRO A 617 19.87 1.78 30.64
CA PRO A 617 19.59 3.07 31.25
C PRO A 617 18.49 3.77 30.45
N PRO A 618 17.55 4.48 31.11
CA PRO A 618 16.45 5.16 30.43
C PRO A 618 17.01 6.01 29.29
N PRO A 619 16.34 6.07 28.12
CA PRO A 619 16.80 6.85 27.00
C PRO A 619 17.07 8.26 27.50
N LYS A 620 18.33 8.72 27.38
CA LYS A 620 18.66 10.09 27.77
C LYS A 620 17.75 10.99 26.95
N PRO A 621 17.05 11.96 27.57
CA PRO A 621 16.28 12.94 26.80
C PRO A 621 17.22 13.50 25.72
N PRO A 622 16.72 13.69 24.48
CA PRO A 622 17.57 14.11 23.36
C PRO A 622 18.38 15.31 23.83
N LYS A 623 19.69 15.09 24.00
CA LYS A 623 20.57 16.16 24.42
C LYS A 623 20.51 17.19 23.32
N THR A 624 20.00 18.37 23.64
CA THR A 624 20.26 19.59 22.87
C THR A 624 21.76 19.64 22.64
N ARG A 625 22.18 19.28 21.42
CA ARG A 625 23.59 19.25 21.04
C ARG A 625 24.05 20.71 21.03
N LYS A 626 24.66 21.16 22.13
CA LYS A 626 25.51 22.35 22.09
C LYS A 626 26.66 22.07 21.11
N PRO A 627 27.01 23.01 20.23
CA PRO A 627 28.06 22.79 19.24
C PRO A 627 29.39 22.53 19.98
N ALA A 628 29.94 21.33 19.76
CA ALA A 628 31.29 21.00 20.23
C ALA A 628 32.31 21.74 19.37
N LYS A 629 33.34 22.29 20.03
CA LYS A 629 34.49 22.93 19.36
C LYS A 629 35.25 21.92 18.49
N PRO A 630 35.88 22.35 17.39
CA PRO A 630 36.57 21.46 16.47
C PRO A 630 37.84 20.89 17.13
N VAL A 631 37.96 19.57 17.17
CA VAL A 631 39.22 18.87 17.42
C VAL A 631 39.77 18.39 16.08
N ALA A 632 41.06 18.65 15.86
CA ALA A 632 41.78 18.44 14.61
C ALA A 632 41.68 17.00 14.09
N ALA A 633 41.37 16.89 12.79
CA ALA A 633 41.26 15.63 12.06
C ALA A 633 42.62 14.92 11.94
N ARG A 634 42.64 13.65 12.35
CA ARG A 634 43.70 12.70 12.01
C ARG A 634 43.25 11.91 10.78
N LYS A 635 44.06 11.92 9.73
CA LYS A 635 43.82 11.29 8.42
C LYS A 635 43.79 9.77 8.52
N THR A 636 42.72 9.14 8.04
CA THR A 636 42.72 7.76 7.49
C THR A 636 41.64 7.61 6.40
N ALA A 637 42.12 7.24 5.21
CA ALA A 637 41.49 6.69 4.01
C ALA A 637 39.97 6.83 3.79
N SER A 638 39.60 7.62 2.78
CA SER A 638 38.27 7.66 2.19
C SER A 638 38.02 6.42 1.30
N SER A 639 37.09 5.56 1.71
CA SER A 639 36.27 4.79 0.79
C SER A 639 35.37 5.77 0.03
N GLY A 640 35.59 5.91 -1.28
CA GLY A 640 34.84 6.83 -2.14
C GLY A 640 33.36 6.46 -2.26
N PRO A 641 32.44 7.42 -2.40
CA PRO A 641 31.05 7.16 -2.75
C PRO A 641 30.95 6.59 -4.17
N LEU A 642 30.12 5.57 -4.28
CA LEU A 642 29.74 4.88 -5.50
C LEU A 642 29.35 5.86 -6.61
N GLY A 643 29.87 5.59 -7.81
CA GLY A 643 29.69 6.42 -8.99
C GLY A 643 28.25 6.43 -9.50
N MET A 644 27.55 7.52 -9.24
CA MET A 644 26.63 8.08 -10.22
C MET A 644 27.46 8.83 -11.26
N LYS A 645 27.75 8.16 -12.39
CA LYS A 645 27.97 8.89 -13.63
C LYS A 645 27.24 8.22 -14.79
N ALA A 646 26.35 9.05 -15.34
CA ALA A 646 25.96 9.17 -16.74
C ALA A 646 24.65 8.49 -17.14
N LEU A 647 23.54 9.21 -16.92
CA LEU A 647 22.39 9.36 -17.83
C LEU A 647 21.56 10.59 -17.41
N SER A 648 22.05 11.80 -17.72
CA SER A 648 21.21 13.00 -17.77
C SER A 648 21.85 13.97 -18.74
N SER A 649 21.20 14.21 -19.88
CA SER A 649 21.50 15.38 -20.72
C SER A 649 21.14 16.63 -19.93
N ALA A 650 22.05 17.60 -19.86
CA ALA A 650 21.77 18.90 -19.25
C ALA A 650 20.54 19.55 -19.91
N PHE A 651 19.65 20.14 -19.11
CA PHE A 651 18.52 20.93 -19.61
C PHE A 651 19.06 22.17 -20.34
N GLY A 652 18.66 22.39 -21.59
CA GLY A 652 19.08 23.55 -22.38
C GLY A 652 17.97 24.06 -23.30
N GLU A 653 18.33 24.93 -24.25
CA GLU A 653 17.36 25.60 -25.14
C GLU A 653 16.46 24.63 -25.94
N LYS A 654 16.95 23.41 -26.23
CA LYS A 654 16.20 22.41 -27.00
C LYS A 654 15.08 21.82 -26.16
N GLU A 655 15.39 21.46 -24.92
CA GLU A 655 14.49 20.93 -23.91
C GLU A 655 13.43 21.98 -23.55
N GLU A 656 13.84 23.24 -23.34
CA GLU A 656 12.92 24.34 -23.09
C GLU A 656 11.94 24.58 -24.26
N LYS A 657 12.43 24.54 -25.51
CA LYS A 657 11.56 24.63 -26.71
C LYS A 657 10.57 23.47 -26.79
N ARG A 658 10.92 22.28 -26.30
CA ARG A 658 10.00 21.14 -26.24
C ARG A 658 8.91 21.37 -25.20
N LEU A 659 9.25 21.83 -24.00
CA LEU A 659 8.25 22.17 -22.98
C LEU A 659 7.29 23.26 -23.44
N LYS A 660 7.79 24.34 -24.03
CA LYS A 660 6.95 25.42 -24.58
C LYS A 660 6.00 24.95 -25.70
N LYS A 661 6.29 23.82 -26.34
CA LYS A 661 5.44 23.23 -27.37
C LYS A 661 4.29 22.42 -26.77
N THR A 662 4.52 21.72 -25.66
CA THR A 662 3.54 20.84 -24.99
C THR A 662 2.80 21.50 -23.84
N CYS A 663 3.35 22.57 -23.27
CA CYS A 663 2.78 23.35 -22.17
C CYS A 663 2.58 24.79 -22.64
N SER A 664 1.32 25.20 -22.82
CA SER A 664 0.97 26.56 -23.23
C SER A 664 1.40 27.61 -22.21
N ASN A 665 1.39 27.24 -20.93
CA ASN A 665 1.72 28.09 -19.80
C ASN A 665 3.04 27.67 -19.14
N TYR A 666 4.12 27.69 -19.93
CA TYR A 666 5.47 27.37 -19.46
C TYR A 666 5.93 28.14 -18.21
N PRO A 667 5.67 29.47 -18.07
CA PRO A 667 6.02 30.18 -16.83
C PRO A 667 5.38 29.56 -15.58
N ARG A 668 4.12 29.11 -15.65
CA ARG A 668 3.44 28.45 -14.53
C ARG A 668 4.08 27.11 -14.18
N LEU A 669 4.39 26.27 -15.17
CA LEU A 669 5.10 24.99 -14.95
C LEU A 669 6.46 25.23 -14.28
N HIS A 670 7.22 26.21 -14.78
CA HIS A 670 8.51 26.60 -14.21
C HIS A 670 8.36 27.05 -12.75
N GLY A 671 7.34 27.84 -12.43
CA GLY A 671 7.05 28.29 -11.06
C GLY A 671 6.74 27.13 -10.11
N LEU A 672 5.91 26.18 -10.55
CA LEU A 672 5.56 24.98 -9.76
C LEU A 672 6.81 24.16 -9.43
N LEU A 673 7.64 23.85 -10.43
CA LEU A 673 8.86 23.06 -10.22
C LEU A 673 9.88 23.81 -9.37
N GLN A 674 9.97 25.14 -9.50
CA GLN A 674 10.81 25.95 -8.61
C GLN A 674 10.35 25.84 -7.16
N ALA A 675 9.05 25.92 -6.89
CA ALA A 675 8.51 25.80 -5.54
C ALA A 675 8.79 24.42 -4.94
N VAL A 676 8.63 23.34 -5.73
CA VAL A 676 8.98 21.98 -5.31
C VAL A 676 10.47 21.88 -4.98
N ALA A 677 11.34 22.45 -5.83
CA ALA A 677 12.80 22.49 -5.59
C ALA A 677 13.19 23.38 -4.39
N TRP A 678 12.40 24.41 -4.07
CA TRP A 678 12.66 25.34 -2.96
C TRP A 678 11.99 24.94 -1.65
N THR A 679 11.25 23.83 -1.64
CA THR A 679 10.55 23.38 -0.45
C THR A 679 11.55 23.06 0.67
N PRO A 680 11.28 23.44 1.94
CA PRO A 680 12.16 23.14 3.08
C PRO A 680 12.42 21.64 3.29
N ASN A 681 11.52 20.77 2.84
CA ASN A 681 11.68 19.31 2.82
C ASN A 681 11.64 18.78 1.38
N VAL A 682 12.24 17.61 1.14
CA VAL A 682 12.10 16.90 -0.14
C VAL A 682 10.65 16.44 -0.30
N LEU A 683 10.01 16.85 -1.40
CA LEU A 683 8.73 16.34 -1.84
C LEU A 683 8.94 15.18 -2.83
N MET A 684 8.24 14.07 -2.61
CA MET A 684 8.30 12.92 -3.51
C MET A 684 7.60 13.24 -4.83
N PRO A 685 8.06 12.70 -5.98
CA PRO A 685 7.40 12.90 -7.27
C PRO A 685 5.90 12.62 -7.26
N SER A 686 5.45 11.59 -6.54
CA SER A 686 4.01 11.26 -6.40
C SER A 686 3.15 12.41 -5.86
N THR A 687 3.74 13.39 -5.16
CA THR A 687 3.02 14.54 -4.59
C THR A 687 2.83 15.70 -5.58
N TRP A 688 3.72 15.86 -6.57
CA TRP A 688 3.73 17.05 -7.44
C TRP A 688 3.68 16.74 -8.94
N LEU A 689 4.01 15.50 -9.34
CA LEU A 689 4.18 15.13 -10.74
C LEU A 689 2.86 15.19 -11.52
N ALA A 690 1.75 14.74 -10.92
CA ALA A 690 0.43 14.83 -11.54
C ALA A 690 0.06 16.29 -11.90
N GLN A 691 0.23 17.22 -10.95
CA GLN A 691 -0.05 18.64 -11.18
C GLN A 691 0.89 19.28 -12.20
N ALA A 692 2.14 18.82 -12.27
CA ALA A 692 3.08 19.25 -13.31
C ALA A 692 2.63 18.75 -14.69
N MET A 693 2.13 17.51 -14.79
CA MET A 693 1.63 16.91 -16.02
C MET A 693 0.33 17.54 -16.52
N ASP A 694 -0.58 17.93 -15.63
CA ASP A 694 -1.82 18.64 -15.99
C ASP A 694 -1.56 19.95 -16.76
N LEU A 695 -0.38 20.57 -16.56
CA LEU A 695 0.01 21.78 -17.27
C LEU A 695 0.48 21.52 -18.72
N HIS A 696 0.67 20.26 -19.14
CA HIS A 696 0.98 19.89 -20.53
C HIS A 696 -0.29 19.83 -21.40
N ASP A 697 -1.00 20.95 -21.50
CA ASP A 697 -2.30 21.11 -22.17
C ASP A 697 -2.24 21.07 -23.71
N ARG A 698 -1.05 21.06 -24.31
CA ARG A 698 -0.82 20.98 -25.77
C ARG A 698 -0.14 19.68 -26.18
N MET A 699 -0.31 18.64 -25.39
CA MET A 699 0.16 17.32 -25.75
C MET A 699 -0.40 16.91 -27.13
N PRO A 700 0.42 16.37 -28.03
CA PRO A 700 -0.03 16.03 -29.36
C PRO A 700 -1.11 14.95 -29.30
N ASN A 701 -2.27 15.22 -29.90
CA ASN A 701 -3.33 14.24 -30.09
C ASN A 701 -2.76 13.03 -30.83
N SER A 702 -2.64 11.93 -30.10
CA SER A 702 -2.02 10.70 -30.57
C SER A 702 -3.09 9.81 -31.20
N ARG A 703 -2.83 9.31 -32.41
CA ARG A 703 -3.76 8.42 -33.14
C ARG A 703 -3.67 6.96 -32.67
N THR A 704 -2.62 6.64 -31.91
CA THR A 704 -2.36 5.32 -31.34
C THR A 704 -1.80 5.47 -29.93
N GLU A 705 -2.11 4.52 -29.06
CA GLU A 705 -1.63 4.44 -27.68
C GLU A 705 -0.11 4.54 -27.56
N ALA A 706 0.65 3.78 -28.36
CA ALA A 706 2.12 3.85 -28.37
C ALA A 706 2.70 5.26 -28.65
N THR A 707 2.00 6.10 -29.40
CA THR A 707 2.41 7.50 -29.63
C THR A 707 1.99 8.43 -28.49
N ALA A 708 0.90 8.09 -27.78
CA ALA A 708 0.47 8.79 -26.57
C ALA A 708 1.47 8.51 -25.43
N THR A 709 1.79 7.24 -25.18
CA THR A 709 2.78 6.81 -24.18
C THR A 709 4.16 7.41 -24.46
N LYS A 710 4.60 7.43 -25.72
CA LYS A 710 5.85 8.09 -26.10
C LYS A 710 5.81 9.60 -25.84
N ALA A 711 4.73 10.28 -26.21
CA ALA A 711 4.60 11.70 -25.95
C ALA A 711 4.63 12.00 -24.44
N LEU A 712 3.96 11.16 -23.64
CA LEU A 712 3.92 11.27 -22.18
C LEU A 712 5.31 11.06 -21.58
N ASN A 713 6.03 10.01 -21.99
CA ASN A 713 7.39 9.74 -21.52
C ASN A 713 8.38 10.84 -21.94
N ASP A 714 8.24 11.38 -23.16
CA ASP A 714 9.03 12.52 -23.62
C ASP A 714 8.73 13.78 -22.78
N ALA A 715 7.46 14.04 -22.44
CA ALA A 715 7.07 15.16 -21.59
C ALA A 715 7.59 15.00 -20.15
N LEU A 716 7.39 13.82 -19.54
CA LEU A 716 7.91 13.45 -18.21
C LEU A 716 9.43 13.59 -18.14
N GLY A 717 10.14 13.10 -19.16
CA GLY A 717 11.59 13.17 -19.24
C GLY A 717 12.09 14.61 -19.26
N VAL A 718 11.50 15.47 -20.08
CA VAL A 718 11.92 16.88 -20.19
C VAL A 718 11.50 17.69 -18.94
N THR A 719 10.35 17.40 -18.34
CA THR A 719 9.91 18.03 -17.07
C THR A 719 10.82 17.63 -15.91
N SER A 720 11.24 16.37 -15.85
CA SER A 720 12.21 15.89 -14.86
C SER A 720 13.59 16.52 -15.04
N GLN A 721 14.01 16.74 -16.30
CA GLN A 721 15.26 17.47 -16.60
C GLN A 721 15.20 18.92 -16.13
N LEU A 722 14.07 19.62 -16.31
CA LEU A 722 13.88 20.96 -15.77
C LEU A 722 13.95 20.98 -14.24
N TYR A 723 13.23 20.07 -13.58
CA TYR A 723 13.28 19.93 -12.11
C TYR A 723 14.71 19.71 -11.59
N ASN A 724 15.45 18.79 -12.21
CA ASN A 724 16.83 18.50 -11.84
C ASN A 724 17.75 19.70 -12.10
N SER A 725 17.55 20.43 -13.20
CA SER A 725 18.30 21.66 -13.50
C SER A 725 18.08 22.73 -12.43
N ILE A 726 16.84 22.96 -12.03
CA ILE A 726 16.50 23.93 -10.97
C ILE A 726 17.14 23.50 -9.64
N ASN A 727 17.02 22.22 -9.27
CA ASN A 727 17.64 21.68 -8.06
C ASN A 727 19.16 21.85 -8.08
N GLN A 728 19.81 21.55 -9.21
CA GLN A 728 21.25 21.74 -9.36
C GLN A 728 21.63 23.22 -9.19
N GLY A 729 20.85 24.14 -9.79
CA GLY A 729 21.03 25.58 -9.59
C GLY A 729 20.92 26.00 -8.12
N VAL A 730 20.00 25.41 -7.36
CA VAL A 730 19.91 25.64 -5.90
C VAL A 730 21.17 25.14 -5.18
N LEU A 731 21.64 23.94 -5.49
CA LEU A 731 22.81 23.33 -4.87
C LEU A 731 24.09 24.14 -5.14
N ASP A 732 24.26 24.61 -6.38
CA ASP A 732 25.43 25.37 -6.82
C ASP A 732 25.54 26.74 -6.13
N HIS A 733 24.40 27.33 -5.73
CA HIS A 733 24.33 28.68 -5.14
C HIS A 733 24.03 28.66 -3.63
N LEU A 734 24.15 27.50 -2.94
CA LEU A 734 23.95 27.43 -1.48
C LEU A 734 24.89 28.35 -0.70
N GLY A 735 25.99 28.80 -1.29
CA GLY A 735 26.94 29.77 -0.71
C GLY A 735 26.48 31.22 -0.78
N ASP A 736 25.50 31.55 -1.62
CA ASP A 736 25.20 32.93 -2.00
C ASP A 736 24.13 33.58 -1.12
N PRO A 737 24.26 34.88 -0.82
CA PRO A 737 23.31 35.62 0.03
C PRO A 737 21.97 35.89 -0.67
N LYS A 738 21.89 35.67 -1.99
CA LYS A 738 20.70 35.88 -2.81
C LYS A 738 20.49 34.67 -3.72
N PRO A 739 19.23 34.37 -4.08
CA PRO A 739 18.94 33.26 -4.98
C PRO A 739 19.46 33.52 -6.39
N PRO A 740 19.84 32.48 -7.16
CA PRO A 740 20.13 32.61 -8.58
C PRO A 740 18.82 32.87 -9.33
N LEU A 741 18.60 34.12 -9.73
CA LEU A 741 17.37 34.54 -10.41
C LEU A 741 17.53 34.80 -11.91
N ASP A 742 18.74 34.65 -12.48
CA ASP A 742 18.98 35.00 -13.88
C ASP A 742 18.14 34.15 -14.85
N ASP A 743 18.12 32.83 -14.65
CA ASP A 743 17.28 31.90 -15.43
C ASP A 743 15.79 32.18 -15.22
N LEU A 744 15.39 32.48 -13.98
CA LEU A 744 14.01 32.87 -13.67
C LEU A 744 13.61 34.14 -14.43
N LEU A 745 14.45 35.17 -14.38
CA LEU A 745 14.19 36.45 -15.04
C LEU A 745 14.09 36.25 -16.55
N ALA A 746 14.87 35.36 -17.16
CA ALA A 746 14.69 35.00 -18.57
C ALA A 746 13.30 34.40 -18.87
N VAL A 747 12.73 33.63 -17.93
CA VAL A 747 11.38 33.04 -18.06
C VAL A 747 10.26 34.08 -17.91
N VAL A 748 10.41 35.06 -17.00
CA VAL A 748 9.33 36.00 -16.64
C VAL A 748 9.45 37.40 -17.26
N CYS A 749 10.62 37.81 -17.73
CA CYS A 749 10.83 39.11 -18.41
C CYS A 749 10.03 39.33 -19.72
N PRO A 750 9.49 38.31 -20.43
CA PRO A 750 8.72 38.57 -21.65
C PRO A 750 7.45 39.42 -21.45
N SER A 751 6.79 39.34 -20.28
CA SER A 751 5.64 40.20 -19.93
C SER A 751 5.25 40.10 -18.45
N ASP A 752 4.45 41.06 -17.96
CA ASP A 752 3.88 41.00 -16.61
C ASP A 752 2.96 39.78 -16.43
N GLU A 753 2.27 39.32 -17.48
CA GLU A 753 1.47 38.09 -17.44
C GLU A 753 2.32 36.84 -17.17
N ALA A 754 3.56 36.78 -17.67
CA ALA A 754 4.48 35.69 -17.38
C ALA A 754 4.90 35.67 -15.91
N VAL A 755 5.05 36.85 -15.28
CA VAL A 755 5.29 36.99 -13.85
C VAL A 755 4.10 36.46 -13.04
N PHE A 756 2.87 36.83 -13.41
CA PHE A 756 1.67 36.38 -12.70
C PHE A 756 1.46 34.87 -12.84
N ALA A 757 1.65 34.33 -14.04
CA ALA A 757 1.54 32.89 -14.29
C ALA A 757 2.61 32.10 -13.53
N TRP A 758 3.85 32.59 -13.50
CA TRP A 758 4.93 31.98 -12.71
C TRP A 758 4.60 32.01 -11.21
N ALA A 759 4.15 33.14 -10.69
CA ALA A 759 3.77 33.27 -9.29
C ALA A 759 2.62 32.32 -8.92
N ALA A 760 1.64 32.12 -9.81
CA ALA A 760 0.55 31.16 -9.60
C ALA A 760 1.07 29.72 -9.49
N GLY A 761 1.99 29.32 -10.38
CA GLY A 761 2.62 28.00 -10.30
C GLY A 761 3.46 27.83 -9.03
N PHE A 762 4.23 28.84 -8.66
CA PHE A 762 5.04 28.82 -7.43
C PHE A 762 4.18 28.70 -6.17
N MET A 763 3.05 29.42 -6.11
CA MET A 763 2.10 29.29 -5.01
C MET A 763 1.50 27.89 -4.95
N GLN A 764 1.05 27.36 -6.10
CA GLN A 764 0.51 25.99 -6.21
C GLN A 764 1.50 24.93 -5.69
N GLY A 765 2.79 25.05 -6.04
CA GLY A 765 3.82 24.13 -5.52
C GLY A 765 4.10 24.32 -4.02
N CYS A 766 4.02 25.54 -3.49
CA CYS A 766 4.23 25.79 -2.05
C CYS A 766 3.07 25.27 -1.17
N GLU A 767 1.85 25.22 -1.73
CA GLU A 767 0.66 24.65 -1.07
C GLU A 767 0.79 23.13 -0.85
N LEU A 768 1.62 22.43 -1.62
CA LEU A 768 1.96 21.02 -1.36
C LEU A 768 2.76 20.82 -0.07
N ALA A 769 3.28 21.90 0.52
CA ALA A 769 4.21 21.85 1.63
C ALA A 769 3.86 22.84 2.77
N LEU A 770 2.57 23.19 2.94
CA LEU A 770 2.08 24.18 3.92
C LEU A 770 2.69 24.02 5.31
N ALA A 771 2.71 22.79 5.84
CA ALA A 771 3.20 22.50 7.19
C ALA A 771 4.71 22.74 7.33
N THR A 772 5.49 22.53 6.27
CA THR A 772 6.95 22.71 6.29
C THR A 772 7.34 24.18 6.24
N TRP A 773 6.68 24.96 5.37
CA TRP A 773 6.82 26.41 5.31
C TRP A 773 6.39 27.08 6.62
N ALA A 774 5.27 26.62 7.21
CA ALA A 774 4.80 27.14 8.50
C ALA A 774 5.82 26.89 9.63
N ARG A 775 6.44 25.70 9.68
CA ARG A 775 7.52 25.39 10.64
C ARG A 775 8.77 26.24 10.43
N ALA A 776 9.05 26.63 9.19
CA ALA A 776 10.12 27.57 8.86
C ALA A 776 9.77 29.04 9.13
N GLY A 777 8.59 29.33 9.70
CA GLY A 777 8.17 30.68 10.08
C GLY A 777 7.42 31.44 8.98
N HIS A 778 7.07 30.79 7.87
CA HIS A 778 6.39 31.43 6.74
C HIS A 778 5.03 30.77 6.46
N LYS A 779 3.95 31.54 6.64
CA LYS A 779 2.59 31.07 6.30
C LYS A 779 2.34 31.29 4.81
N VAL A 780 2.28 30.20 4.04
CA VAL A 780 2.01 30.23 2.58
C VAL A 780 0.67 30.92 2.27
N MET A 781 -0.37 30.66 3.07
CA MET A 781 -1.69 31.30 2.94
C MET A 781 -1.79 32.66 3.65
N GLY A 782 -0.68 33.24 4.10
CA GLY A 782 -0.68 34.56 4.72
C GLY A 782 -1.06 35.67 3.73
N SER A 783 -1.64 36.76 4.25
CA SER A 783 -1.95 37.99 3.50
C SER A 783 -0.83 39.04 3.53
N THR A 784 0.27 38.74 4.22
CA THR A 784 1.43 39.63 4.43
C THR A 784 2.75 38.89 4.19
N GLY A 785 3.86 39.63 4.11
CA GLY A 785 5.20 39.05 3.89
C GLY A 785 5.41 38.53 2.46
N PRO A 786 6.45 37.70 2.22
CA PRO A 786 6.81 37.25 0.88
C PRO A 786 5.69 36.45 0.21
N PHE A 787 5.01 35.57 0.94
CA PHE A 787 3.87 34.81 0.40
C PHE A 787 2.63 35.67 0.13
N GLY A 788 2.35 36.70 0.94
CA GLY A 788 1.27 37.65 0.64
C GLY A 788 1.50 38.38 -0.70
N ARG A 789 2.75 38.80 -0.98
CA ARG A 789 3.11 39.42 -2.26
C ARG A 789 3.05 38.45 -3.44
N LEU A 790 3.53 37.22 -3.26
CA LEU A 790 3.45 36.17 -4.27
C LEU A 790 1.99 35.80 -4.60
N ARG A 791 1.11 35.74 -3.59
CA ARG A 791 -0.34 35.54 -3.78
C ARG A 791 -1.00 36.68 -4.51
N ALA A 792 -0.62 37.93 -4.21
CA ALA A 792 -1.13 39.09 -4.94
C ALA A 792 -0.70 39.09 -6.43
N LEU A 793 0.52 38.62 -6.73
CA LEU A 793 0.96 38.39 -8.12
C LEU A 793 0.19 37.22 -8.78
N ALA A 794 0.03 36.10 -8.07
CA ALA A 794 -0.69 34.92 -8.55
C ALA A 794 -2.17 35.21 -8.86
N ALA A 795 -2.84 36.02 -8.03
CA ALA A 795 -4.24 36.40 -8.20
C ALA A 795 -4.51 37.19 -9.49
N ARG A 796 -3.47 37.73 -10.12
CA ARG A 796 -3.56 38.48 -11.39
C ARG A 796 -3.32 37.61 -12.63
N ALA A 797 -3.08 36.30 -12.45
CA ALA A 797 -2.95 35.37 -13.57
C ALA A 797 -4.32 35.17 -14.25
N THR A 798 -4.36 35.26 -15.57
CA THR A 798 -5.57 35.15 -16.40
C THR A 798 -6.22 33.76 -16.41
N VAL A 799 -5.57 32.75 -15.84
CA VAL A 799 -6.01 31.34 -15.87
C VAL A 799 -6.04 30.76 -14.45
N LEU A 800 -6.96 31.26 -13.63
CA LEU A 800 -7.45 30.51 -12.48
C LEU A 800 -8.82 29.95 -12.89
N ASP A 801 -8.90 28.62 -13.00
CA ASP A 801 -10.17 27.89 -12.93
C ASP A 801 -10.92 28.33 -11.65
N GLU A 802 -12.23 28.15 -11.58
CA GLU A 802 -13.07 28.55 -10.44
C GLU A 802 -12.55 27.98 -9.09
N GLN A 803 -11.76 26.90 -9.14
CA GLN A 803 -11.09 26.24 -8.02
C GLN A 803 -9.76 26.90 -7.57
N GLY A 804 -9.18 27.79 -8.37
CA GLY A 804 -7.88 28.42 -8.12
C GLY A 804 -7.94 29.86 -7.58
N ARG A 805 -9.13 30.43 -7.36
CA ARG A 805 -9.24 31.81 -6.83
C ARG A 805 -8.63 31.86 -5.43
N VAL A 806 -7.64 32.72 -5.27
CA VAL A 806 -7.01 32.97 -3.97
C VAL A 806 -8.06 33.60 -3.04
N LEU A 807 -8.54 32.83 -2.05
CA LEU A 807 -9.52 33.30 -1.06
C LEU A 807 -8.80 33.81 0.21
N GLN A 808 -9.41 34.77 0.90
CA GLN A 808 -9.10 35.10 2.29
C GLN A 808 -9.50 33.93 3.20
N ASP A 809 -9.02 33.93 4.45
CA ASP A 809 -9.38 32.91 5.47
C ASP A 809 -10.90 32.84 5.73
N ASP A 810 -11.67 33.84 5.31
CA ASP A 810 -13.14 33.93 5.40
C ASP A 810 -13.89 33.52 4.11
N GLY A 811 -13.19 33.01 3.10
CA GLY A 811 -13.77 32.53 1.85
C GLY A 811 -14.07 33.62 0.79
N ARG A 812 -13.66 34.88 1.01
CA ARG A 812 -13.84 35.96 0.01
C ARG A 812 -12.68 36.01 -0.99
N PRO A 813 -12.91 36.38 -2.27
CA PRO A 813 -11.83 36.59 -3.24
C PRO A 813 -10.84 37.67 -2.76
N LEU A 814 -9.55 37.36 -2.81
CA LEU A 814 -8.48 38.30 -2.46
C LEU A 814 -8.33 39.38 -3.56
N LEU A 815 -9.22 40.36 -3.58
CA LEU A 815 -9.01 41.63 -4.28
C LEU A 815 -8.13 42.53 -3.41
N GLN A 816 -6.83 42.21 -3.31
CA GLN A 816 -5.86 43.19 -2.84
C GLN A 816 -5.37 43.99 -4.03
N THR A 817 -5.73 45.28 -4.07
CA THR A 817 -4.97 46.27 -4.82
C THR A 817 -3.54 46.24 -4.28
N LEU A 818 -2.57 45.96 -5.16
CA LEU A 818 -1.17 46.24 -4.86
C LEU A 818 -1.04 47.76 -4.76
N ASP A 819 -1.14 48.33 -3.56
CA ASP A 819 -0.97 49.77 -3.31
C ASP A 819 0.49 50.25 -3.52
N ALA A 820 1.36 49.43 -4.13
CA ALA A 820 2.78 49.73 -4.30
C ALA A 820 3.13 49.97 -5.78
N PRO A 821 3.87 51.06 -6.12
CA PRO A 821 4.32 51.37 -7.49
C PRO A 821 5.48 50.47 -7.97
N THR A 822 5.62 49.25 -7.41
CA THR A 822 6.75 48.35 -7.69
C THR A 822 6.43 47.46 -8.89
N PRO A 823 7.27 47.43 -9.94
CA PRO A 823 7.06 46.55 -11.09
C PRO A 823 6.96 45.07 -10.69
N PRO A 824 6.06 44.27 -11.30
CA PRO A 824 5.85 42.87 -10.93
C PRO A 824 7.13 42.00 -10.90
N PRO A 825 8.07 42.07 -11.87
CA PRO A 825 9.31 41.29 -11.80
C PRO A 825 10.18 41.64 -10.58
N LEU A 826 10.21 42.92 -10.20
CA LEU A 826 10.98 43.39 -9.05
C LEU A 826 10.32 42.91 -7.74
N LEU A 827 8.99 42.96 -7.65
CA LEU A 827 8.22 42.47 -6.51
C LEU A 827 8.40 40.96 -6.32
N LEU A 828 8.45 40.20 -7.42
CA LEU A 828 8.74 38.77 -7.44
C LEU A 828 10.14 38.50 -6.88
N ALA A 829 11.17 39.14 -7.45
CA ALA A 829 12.56 38.96 -7.05
C ALA A 829 12.80 39.28 -5.56
N MET A 830 12.21 40.36 -5.05
CA MET A 830 12.26 40.72 -3.63
C MET A 830 11.64 39.63 -2.75
N SER A 831 10.51 39.08 -3.15
CA SER A 831 9.80 38.04 -2.38
C SER A 831 10.61 36.74 -2.33
N LEU A 832 11.25 36.35 -3.43
CA LEU A 832 12.12 35.17 -3.47
C LEU A 832 13.41 35.37 -2.69
N ALA A 833 14.00 36.57 -2.72
CA ALA A 833 15.17 36.89 -1.92
C ALA A 833 14.92 36.78 -0.41
N GLU A 834 13.70 37.09 0.05
CA GLU A 834 13.30 36.90 1.45
C GLU A 834 13.09 35.43 1.82
N LEU A 835 12.68 34.58 0.87
CA LEU A 835 12.52 33.12 1.10
C LEU A 835 13.85 32.36 1.03
N TRP A 836 14.83 32.87 0.28
CA TRP A 836 16.09 32.18 0.00
C TRP A 836 16.87 31.69 1.24
N PRO A 837 17.00 32.46 2.34
CA PRO A 837 17.69 31.98 3.54
C PRO A 837 17.09 30.69 4.12
N VAL A 838 15.77 30.52 4.00
CA VAL A 838 15.06 29.30 4.45
C VAL A 838 15.44 28.12 3.58
N VAL A 839 15.47 28.31 2.26
CA VAL A 839 15.86 27.28 1.29
C VAL A 839 17.30 26.83 1.53
N VAL A 840 18.22 27.78 1.69
CA VAL A 840 19.65 27.50 1.96
C VAL A 840 19.84 26.76 3.28
N ALA A 841 19.18 27.22 4.35
CA ALA A 841 19.27 26.56 5.66
C ALA A 841 18.75 25.12 5.61
N SER A 842 17.64 24.90 4.91
CA SER A 842 17.02 23.58 4.75
C SER A 842 17.88 22.64 3.92
N ARG A 843 18.43 23.10 2.79
CA ARG A 843 19.30 22.31 1.91
C ARG A 843 20.63 21.95 2.55
N ARG A 844 21.23 22.86 3.34
CA ARG A 844 22.42 22.56 4.14
C ARG A 844 22.17 21.53 5.24
N ALA A 845 20.96 21.50 5.81
CA ALA A 845 20.59 20.51 6.82
C ALA A 845 20.39 19.10 6.22
N MET A 846 20.06 18.99 4.93
CA MET A 846 19.84 17.71 4.24
C MET A 846 21.13 17.10 3.65
N GLY A 847 22.16 17.89 3.36
CA GLY A 847 23.43 17.43 2.76
C GLY A 847 24.56 17.18 3.75
N GLY A 848 24.30 17.23 5.06
CA GLY A 848 25.29 17.13 6.14
C GLY A 848 25.22 15.85 6.95
#